data_AF-F2NHX3-F1
#
_entry.id   AF-F2NHX3-F1
#
_cell.length_a   1.000
_cell.length_b   1.000
_cell.length_c   1.000
_cell.angle_alpha   90.00
_cell.angle_beta   90.00
_cell.angle_gamma   90.00
#
_symmetry.space_group_name_H-M   'P 1'
#
loop_
_entity.id
_entity.type
_entity.pdbx_description
1 polymer ?
#
loop_
_entity_poly.entity_id
_entity_poly.type
_entity_poly.pdbx_seq_one_letter_code
_entity_poly.pdbx_strand_id
1 'polypeptide(L)'
;MGNPSQSQTELTLAARYSHFQRLLAANNQVLYLMSDLGEKLSGDFLFDLQYIRSLCSRLAEQTGEMVAALNGLGNNRYLELEEARQRIVAEVEDILNRRREIPPAPFVMFFEELPQEAVEIGGGKNANLAQVKNRLKLPVPNGFAITTSAYKAFLDHNHLAERITEMLSQWSMADLDTLGRVSEELKKMIRQAEMPPPLAEAIQVAYDRLARQEGGHPRLAVRSSAVGEDLAFTFAGQYATYLNVKPEDLIARYKAIIASLFTARALFYYKNKGFKEEEMSMGVVVMPIICSKASGVLFTRRPDPGEPDGILINAVWGLGKYAVAGRVNPDYYLIAYDPPGAILEQSIPAKPVMLVCQSEGGVAEVPTPPDIVETACLSHNHLQTMAKWAAVLEQHFQKPQDVEWALDSQDRLWLLQSRRLRVAAKKQVSVRPRTLTDYHVLLDGGVVASRGVGAGPVVIVRQDQDLKNFPNGGVLVARHSSPKFVTVMHQTAAIITDGGSPTGHMALLAREFRVPAILNTGNATQVLSPGQVVTVDANYKNVYAGRVEELLTPMPADDDELTETPVFQTLKAIAKKVAPLNLVNPQDPTFAPAYCQTIHDIVRFAHEYSMRDMFNLREGFDKNEGEACDLESDLPFKIRMLDMGGGLKSAGGRRVRPKDITSIPFKAFWEGVRAMRWPQGKPTSTTSLSSIFVKTEEELAEGETPYRDQSYALVSDNYMNFSIHLGYHFSSVEAYVSDQINDNYLTFHFHGGGSTPERRERRARLIETIIDHLHLQYKRKGDIIEARLAKYPRAQMLQRLVIMGKLTSYTKQLDMVLFSDGIVDWYINDFVREHITGKIID
;
A
#
# COMPACT_ATOMS: atom_id res chain seq x y z
N MET A 1 36.78 -4.34 -55.32
CA MET A 1 36.51 -3.86 -53.95
C MET A 1 35.01 -3.82 -53.79
N GLY A 2 34.43 -4.84 -53.17
CA GLY A 2 32.98 -5.00 -53.02
C GLY A 2 32.51 -4.44 -51.68
N ASN A 3 31.47 -3.61 -51.71
CA ASN A 3 30.72 -3.15 -50.54
C ASN A 3 30.05 -4.33 -49.83
N PRO A 4 30.25 -4.54 -48.51
CA PRO A 4 29.42 -5.45 -47.75
C PRO A 4 28.11 -4.74 -47.40
N SER A 5 27.03 -5.12 -48.09
CA SER A 5 25.66 -4.81 -47.70
C SER A 5 25.36 -5.45 -46.35
N GLN A 6 25.02 -4.64 -45.34
CA GLN A 6 24.48 -5.11 -44.07
C GLN A 6 23.14 -5.82 -44.33
N SER A 7 23.15 -7.13 -44.18
CA SER A 7 21.98 -7.98 -44.12
C SER A 7 21.26 -7.75 -42.79
N GLN A 8 20.22 -6.90 -42.76
CA GLN A 8 19.21 -7.00 -41.70
C GLN A 8 18.43 -8.28 -41.95
N THR A 9 18.63 -9.27 -41.07
CA THR A 9 17.87 -10.52 -41.11
C THR A 9 16.43 -10.19 -40.73
N GLU A 10 15.50 -10.22 -41.70
CA GLU A 10 14.08 -10.05 -41.40
C GLU A 10 13.63 -11.14 -40.42
N LEU A 11 13.15 -10.74 -39.25
CA LEU A 11 12.57 -11.65 -38.26
C LEU A 11 11.41 -12.40 -38.89
N THR A 12 11.40 -13.73 -38.72
CA THR A 12 10.26 -14.56 -39.13
C THR A 12 9.01 -14.14 -38.34
N LEU A 13 7.84 -14.31 -38.95
CA LEU A 13 6.55 -13.96 -38.33
C LEU A 13 6.35 -14.68 -36.99
N ALA A 14 6.80 -15.94 -36.91
CA ALA A 14 6.80 -16.74 -35.69
C ALA A 14 7.68 -16.14 -34.57
N ALA A 15 8.85 -15.57 -34.91
CA ALA A 15 9.70 -14.91 -33.94
C ALA A 15 9.04 -13.63 -33.39
N ARG A 16 8.45 -12.80 -34.26
CA ARG A 16 7.69 -11.59 -33.85
C ARG A 16 6.53 -11.95 -32.92
N TYR A 17 5.77 -12.99 -33.25
CA TYR A 17 4.68 -13.47 -32.40
C TYR A 17 5.16 -13.98 -31.03
N SER A 18 6.29 -14.70 -30.97
CA SER A 18 6.91 -15.12 -29.70
C SER A 18 7.32 -13.92 -28.83
N HIS A 19 7.93 -12.89 -29.42
CA HIS A 19 8.22 -11.64 -28.73
C HIS A 19 6.94 -10.99 -28.17
N PHE A 20 5.87 -10.93 -28.97
CA PHE A 20 4.60 -10.37 -28.56
C PHE A 20 3.95 -11.14 -27.39
N GLN A 21 3.95 -12.47 -27.41
CA GLN A 21 3.42 -13.28 -26.30
C GLN A 21 4.17 -13.07 -24.99
N ARG A 22 5.52 -12.98 -25.04
CA ARG A 22 6.33 -12.68 -23.85
C ARG A 22 6.01 -11.31 -23.26
N LEU A 23 5.80 -10.31 -24.13
CA LEU A 23 5.42 -8.97 -23.72
C LEU A 23 4.06 -8.96 -23.00
N LEU A 24 3.05 -9.66 -23.54
CA LEU A 24 1.73 -9.78 -22.92
C LEU A 24 1.80 -10.47 -21.55
N ALA A 25 2.57 -11.56 -21.44
CA ALA A 25 2.76 -12.26 -20.18
C ALA A 25 3.40 -11.36 -19.10
N ALA A 26 4.46 -10.62 -19.47
CA ALA A 26 5.12 -9.68 -18.58
C ALA A 26 4.20 -8.52 -18.16
N ASN A 27 3.43 -7.96 -19.10
CA ASN A 27 2.43 -6.92 -18.84
C ASN A 27 1.42 -7.37 -17.76
N ASN A 28 0.87 -8.58 -17.89
CA ASN A 28 -0.11 -9.11 -16.93
C ASN A 28 0.50 -9.31 -15.53
N GLN A 29 1.76 -9.75 -15.45
CA GLN A 29 2.45 -9.88 -14.17
C GLN A 29 2.70 -8.52 -13.51
N VAL A 30 3.11 -7.49 -14.27
CA VAL A 30 3.30 -6.15 -13.72
C VAL A 30 1.99 -5.56 -13.20
N LEU A 31 0.88 -5.72 -13.94
CA LEU A 31 -0.44 -5.25 -13.50
C LEU A 31 -0.90 -5.95 -12.20
N TYR A 32 -0.65 -7.25 -12.06
CA TYR A 32 -0.91 -7.98 -10.81
C TYR A 32 -0.11 -7.41 -9.64
N LEU A 33 1.19 -7.17 -9.82
CA LEU A 33 2.06 -6.61 -8.78
C LEU A 33 1.65 -5.18 -8.37
N MET A 34 1.20 -4.38 -9.33
CA MET A 34 0.66 -3.06 -9.06
C MET A 34 -0.65 -3.12 -8.27
N SER A 35 -1.50 -4.11 -8.51
CA SER A 35 -2.72 -4.34 -7.74
C SER A 35 -2.41 -4.71 -6.29
N ASP A 36 -1.49 -5.67 -6.08
CA ASP A 36 -1.04 -6.08 -4.74
C ASP A 36 -0.41 -4.91 -3.96
N LEU A 37 0.40 -4.08 -4.63
CA LEU A 37 0.91 -2.83 -4.08
C LEU A 37 -0.22 -1.88 -3.64
N GLY A 38 -1.25 -1.72 -4.48
CA GLY A 38 -2.44 -0.91 -4.17
C GLY A 38 -3.21 -1.43 -2.96
N GLU A 39 -3.38 -2.75 -2.85
CA GLU A 39 -3.99 -3.40 -1.70
C GLU A 39 -3.18 -3.16 -0.42
N LYS A 40 -1.84 -3.25 -0.45
CA LYS A 40 -1.02 -2.96 0.74
C LYS A 40 -1.04 -1.48 1.14
N LEU A 41 -1.22 -0.57 0.19
CA LEU A 41 -1.38 0.86 0.47
C LEU A 41 -2.74 1.22 1.08
N SER A 42 -3.75 0.33 1.01
CA SER A 42 -5.05 0.54 1.66
C SER A 42 -4.95 0.61 3.19
N GLY A 43 -3.87 0.07 3.78
CA GLY A 43 -3.69 0.00 5.24
C GLY A 43 -4.30 -1.25 5.89
N ASP A 44 -5.02 -2.07 5.12
CA ASP A 44 -5.74 -3.25 5.64
C ASP A 44 -4.84 -4.48 5.89
N PHE A 45 -3.58 -4.44 5.43
CA PHE A 45 -2.68 -5.59 5.46
C PHE A 45 -1.34 -5.25 6.13
N LEU A 46 -0.85 -6.15 6.99
CA LEU A 46 0.51 -6.09 7.52
C LEU A 46 1.51 -6.63 6.48
N PHE A 47 2.61 -5.90 6.26
CA PHE A 47 3.72 -6.29 5.39
C PHE A 47 5.05 -5.80 5.98
N ASP A 48 6.15 -6.40 5.56
CA ASP A 48 7.50 -6.07 6.01
C ASP A 48 8.38 -5.54 4.86
N LEU A 49 9.62 -5.14 5.18
CA LEU A 49 10.56 -4.65 4.18
C LEU A 49 10.99 -5.73 3.18
N GLN A 50 10.94 -7.01 3.57
CA GLN A 50 11.30 -8.13 2.69
C GLN A 50 10.26 -8.29 1.57
N TYR A 51 8.98 -8.15 1.90
CA TYR A 51 7.90 -8.04 0.93
C TYR A 51 8.16 -6.91 -0.08
N ILE A 52 8.47 -5.70 0.39
CA ILE A 52 8.74 -4.54 -0.49
C ILE A 52 9.93 -4.83 -1.42
N ARG A 53 11.02 -5.39 -0.88
CA ARG A 53 12.20 -5.78 -1.69
C ARG A 53 11.83 -6.80 -2.77
N SER A 54 11.05 -7.82 -2.42
CA SER A 54 10.58 -8.83 -3.36
C SER A 54 9.68 -8.24 -4.45
N LEU A 55 8.74 -7.38 -4.07
CA LEU A 55 7.85 -6.67 -4.99
C LEU A 55 8.66 -5.83 -6.00
N CYS A 56 9.59 -4.99 -5.52
CA CYS A 56 10.43 -4.15 -6.36
C CYS A 56 11.32 -4.97 -7.31
N SER A 57 11.92 -6.05 -6.82
CA SER A 57 12.76 -6.94 -7.64
C SER A 57 11.95 -7.59 -8.78
N ARG A 58 10.75 -8.09 -8.47
CA ARG A 58 9.85 -8.68 -9.49
C ARG A 58 9.36 -7.63 -10.50
N LEU A 59 9.04 -6.41 -10.04
CA LEU A 59 8.67 -5.31 -10.94
C LEU A 59 9.82 -4.96 -11.90
N ALA A 60 11.05 -4.89 -11.40
CA ALA A 60 12.23 -4.60 -12.23
C ALA A 60 12.51 -5.71 -13.27
N GLU A 61 12.36 -6.98 -12.89
CA GLU A 61 12.50 -8.14 -13.78
C GLU A 61 11.45 -8.13 -14.89
N GLN A 62 10.16 -8.07 -14.52
CA GLN A 62 9.06 -8.15 -15.50
C GLN A 62 9.03 -6.96 -16.45
N THR A 63 9.36 -5.75 -15.97
CA THR A 63 9.51 -4.59 -16.86
C THR A 63 10.70 -4.72 -17.79
N GLY A 64 11.80 -5.34 -17.35
CA GLY A 64 12.95 -5.64 -18.22
C GLY A 64 12.58 -6.61 -19.34
N GLU A 65 11.90 -7.71 -19.02
CA GLU A 65 11.42 -8.68 -20.02
C GLU A 65 10.48 -8.03 -21.05
N MET A 66 9.58 -7.16 -20.60
CA MET A 66 8.65 -6.44 -21.47
C MET A 66 9.37 -5.50 -22.46
N VAL A 67 10.37 -4.73 -22.00
CA VAL A 67 11.16 -3.83 -22.85
C VAL A 67 12.05 -4.62 -23.82
N ALA A 68 12.64 -5.73 -23.37
CA ALA A 68 13.44 -6.63 -24.22
C ALA A 68 12.57 -7.28 -25.30
N ALA A 69 11.37 -7.73 -24.94
CA ALA A 69 10.40 -8.30 -25.87
C ALA A 69 9.94 -7.27 -26.92
N LEU A 70 9.69 -6.02 -26.52
CA LEU A 70 9.34 -4.92 -27.42
C LEU A 70 10.47 -4.61 -28.40
N ASN A 71 11.71 -4.51 -27.93
CA ASN A 71 12.87 -4.29 -28.80
C ASN A 71 13.07 -5.44 -29.78
N GLY A 72 12.85 -6.69 -29.35
CA GLY A 72 12.85 -7.84 -30.26
C GLY A 72 11.74 -7.77 -31.31
N LEU A 73 10.54 -7.28 -30.95
CA LEU A 73 9.44 -7.09 -31.90
C LEU A 73 9.71 -5.96 -32.89
N GLY A 74 10.31 -4.87 -32.41
CA GLY A 74 10.53 -3.63 -33.14
C GLY A 74 11.90 -3.50 -33.81
N ASN A 75 12.72 -4.56 -33.86
CA ASN A 75 14.10 -4.53 -34.37
C ASN A 75 14.98 -3.46 -33.69
N ASN A 76 14.99 -3.42 -32.36
CA ASN A 76 15.76 -2.49 -31.53
C ASN A 76 15.44 -1.00 -31.74
N ARG A 77 14.21 -0.67 -32.17
CA ARG A 77 13.77 0.74 -32.31
C ARG A 77 13.49 1.45 -30.98
N TYR A 78 13.44 0.74 -29.86
CA TYR A 78 13.02 1.27 -28.56
C TYR A 78 14.12 1.16 -27.50
N LEU A 79 15.39 1.34 -27.89
CA LEU A 79 16.51 1.28 -26.95
C LEU A 79 16.43 2.37 -25.88
N GLU A 80 15.91 3.57 -26.22
CA GLU A 80 15.68 4.65 -25.26
C GLU A 80 14.70 4.28 -24.13
N LEU A 81 13.80 3.32 -24.37
CA LEU A 81 12.89 2.82 -23.33
C LEU A 81 13.63 2.04 -22.24
N GLU A 82 14.74 1.38 -22.60
CA GLU A 82 15.58 0.68 -21.62
C GLU A 82 16.32 1.69 -20.73
N GLU A 83 16.77 2.82 -21.28
CA GLU A 83 17.38 3.90 -20.49
C GLU A 83 16.37 4.50 -19.50
N ALA A 84 15.13 4.76 -19.95
CA ALA A 84 14.05 5.23 -19.10
C ALA A 84 13.72 4.22 -17.99
N ARG A 85 13.67 2.92 -18.32
CA ARG A 85 13.46 1.84 -17.35
C ARG A 85 14.57 1.79 -16.30
N GLN A 86 15.83 1.79 -16.71
CA GLN A 86 16.98 1.75 -15.80
C GLN A 86 16.97 2.94 -14.84
N ARG A 87 16.68 4.15 -15.33
CA ARG A 87 16.55 5.34 -14.49
C ARG A 87 15.44 5.18 -13.43
N ILE A 88 14.24 4.76 -13.82
CA ILE A 88 13.12 4.58 -12.89
C ILE A 88 13.41 3.48 -11.86
N VAL A 89 14.00 2.35 -12.29
CA VAL A 89 14.38 1.26 -11.40
C VAL A 89 15.46 1.72 -10.41
N ALA A 90 16.45 2.48 -10.85
CA ALA A 90 17.48 3.05 -9.97
C ALA A 90 16.87 4.03 -8.94
N GLU A 91 15.89 4.85 -9.33
CA GLU A 91 15.16 5.71 -8.40
C GLU A 91 14.37 4.90 -7.35
N VAL A 92 13.76 3.78 -7.74
CA VAL A 92 13.06 2.87 -6.82
C VAL A 92 14.05 2.18 -5.86
N GLU A 93 15.19 1.72 -6.37
CA GLU A 93 16.26 1.14 -5.56
C GLU A 93 16.86 2.16 -4.59
N ASP A 94 17.04 3.41 -5.00
CA ASP A 94 17.49 4.49 -4.11
C ASP A 94 16.50 4.70 -2.96
N ILE A 95 15.19 4.75 -3.23
CA ILE A 95 14.17 4.86 -2.18
C ILE A 95 14.24 3.67 -1.20
N LEU A 96 14.43 2.46 -1.71
CA LEU A 96 14.50 1.23 -0.92
C LEU A 96 15.77 1.18 -0.05
N ASN A 97 16.90 1.64 -0.62
CA ASN A 97 18.20 1.60 0.02
C ASN A 97 18.52 2.85 0.84
N ARG A 98 17.74 3.93 0.67
CA ARG A 98 17.91 5.19 1.40
C ARG A 98 18.08 4.90 2.88
N ARG A 99 19.28 5.21 3.39
CA ARG A 99 19.58 5.17 4.82
C ARG A 99 19.16 6.52 5.38
N ARG A 100 18.52 6.52 6.55
CA ARG A 100 18.24 7.75 7.27
C ARG A 100 19.58 8.24 7.84
N GLU A 101 20.10 9.33 7.29
CA GLU A 101 21.33 9.92 7.81
C GLU A 101 21.03 10.64 9.12
N ILE A 102 21.83 10.34 10.14
CA ILE A 102 21.80 11.09 11.40
C ILE A 102 22.38 12.47 11.10
N PRO A 103 21.63 13.56 11.33
CA PRO A 103 22.12 14.89 11.02
C PRO A 103 23.40 15.20 11.82
N PRO A 104 24.37 15.92 11.23
CA PRO A 104 25.56 16.32 11.95
C PRO A 104 25.17 17.36 13.02
N ALA A 105 25.49 17.06 14.27
CA ALA A 105 25.27 17.93 15.41
C ALA A 105 26.39 17.76 16.44
N PRO A 106 26.61 18.74 17.34
CA PRO A 106 27.44 18.54 18.52
C PRO A 106 26.99 17.31 19.31
N PHE A 107 27.93 16.63 19.97
CA PHE A 107 27.62 15.45 20.78
C PHE A 107 26.66 15.73 21.94
N VAL A 108 26.69 16.96 22.46
CA VAL A 108 25.82 17.41 23.52
C VAL A 108 25.26 18.77 23.16
N MET A 109 23.97 18.98 23.40
CA MET A 109 23.30 20.26 23.21
C MET A 109 22.38 20.55 24.40
N PHE A 110 22.46 21.76 24.97
CA PHE A 110 21.55 22.15 26.04
C PHE A 110 20.13 22.35 25.51
N PHE A 111 19.11 22.19 26.36
CA PHE A 111 17.72 22.40 25.94
C PHE A 111 17.48 23.78 25.33
N GLU A 112 18.21 24.80 25.79
CA GLU A 112 18.17 26.18 25.27
C GLU A 112 18.72 26.33 23.85
N GLU A 113 19.59 25.40 23.44
CA GLU A 113 20.34 25.44 22.18
C GLU A 113 19.72 24.51 21.11
N LEU A 114 18.81 23.62 21.51
CA LEU A 114 18.16 22.68 20.60
C LEU A 114 17.24 23.42 19.61
N PRO A 115 17.38 23.17 18.29
CA PRO A 115 16.56 23.80 17.28
C PRO A 115 15.09 23.33 17.36
N GLN A 116 14.20 24.05 16.68
CA GLN A 116 12.76 23.75 16.71
C GLN A 116 12.42 22.34 16.20
N GLU A 117 13.16 21.87 15.19
CA GLU A 117 12.98 20.56 14.55
C GLU A 117 14.01 19.54 15.08
N ALA A 118 14.32 19.59 16.38
CA ALA A 118 15.36 18.78 17.01
C ALA A 118 15.04 17.27 17.18
N VAL A 119 13.93 16.76 16.64
CA VAL A 119 13.54 15.35 16.82
C VAL A 119 14.63 14.42 16.27
N GLU A 120 15.21 14.72 15.12
CA GLU A 120 16.29 13.92 14.54
C GLU A 120 17.63 14.04 15.30
N ILE A 121 17.82 15.13 16.06
CA ILE A 121 19.07 15.43 16.77
C ILE A 121 19.06 14.89 18.19
N GLY A 122 17.97 15.11 18.94
CA GLY A 122 17.86 14.74 20.35
C GLY A 122 16.81 13.66 20.63
N GLY A 123 16.04 13.24 19.64
CA GLY A 123 14.84 12.43 19.82
C GLY A 123 13.63 13.22 20.33
N GLY A 124 12.48 12.54 20.38
CA GLY A 124 11.18 13.17 20.63
C GLY A 124 11.08 13.87 22.00
N LYS A 125 11.56 13.27 23.09
CA LYS A 125 11.45 13.86 24.43
C LYS A 125 12.31 15.10 24.59
N ASN A 126 13.57 15.06 24.14
CA ASN A 126 14.45 16.22 24.18
C ASN A 126 13.87 17.38 23.35
N ALA A 127 13.36 17.09 22.15
CA ALA A 127 12.74 18.09 21.29
C ALA A 127 11.49 18.71 21.94
N ASN A 128 10.62 17.91 22.54
CA ASN A 128 9.41 18.41 23.20
C ASN A 128 9.76 19.25 24.44
N LEU A 129 10.72 18.80 25.27
CA LEU A 129 11.18 19.57 26.44
C LEU A 129 11.79 20.91 26.03
N ALA A 130 12.62 20.93 24.98
CA ALA A 130 13.18 22.16 24.43
C ALA A 130 12.09 23.12 23.94
N GLN A 131 11.05 22.63 23.26
CA GLN A 131 9.92 23.47 22.83
C GLN A 131 9.15 24.04 24.04
N VAL A 132 8.82 23.21 25.03
CA VAL A 132 8.13 23.64 26.24
C VAL A 132 8.92 24.72 26.99
N LYS A 133 10.24 24.53 27.12
CA LYS A 133 11.13 25.51 27.77
C LYS A 133 11.31 26.78 26.94
N ASN A 134 11.65 26.66 25.66
CA ASN A 134 12.12 27.78 24.86
C ASN A 134 10.99 28.61 24.24
N ARG A 135 9.88 27.97 23.84
CA ARG A 135 8.73 28.63 23.20
C ARG A 135 7.66 29.01 24.21
N LEU A 136 7.24 28.05 25.04
CA LEU A 136 6.15 28.26 26.00
C LEU A 136 6.62 28.91 27.30
N LYS A 137 7.94 28.95 27.55
CA LYS A 137 8.54 29.48 28.77
C LYS A 137 7.95 28.85 30.04
N LEU A 138 7.52 27.59 29.93
CA LEU A 138 7.01 26.81 31.06
C LEU A 138 8.18 26.21 31.85
N PRO A 139 8.01 25.93 33.15
CA PRO A 139 9.10 25.49 34.01
C PRO A 139 9.52 24.06 33.67
N VAL A 140 10.68 23.94 33.03
CA VAL A 140 11.37 22.67 32.75
C VAL A 140 12.74 22.75 33.44
N PRO A 141 13.19 21.70 34.13
CA PRO A 141 14.53 21.67 34.71
C PRO A 141 15.61 21.99 33.67
N ASN A 142 16.70 22.60 34.10
CA ASN A 142 17.87 22.74 33.22
C ASN A 142 18.38 21.36 32.80
N GLY A 143 19.04 21.27 31.66
CA GLY A 143 19.48 19.98 31.17
C GLY A 143 19.98 20.06 29.74
N PHE A 144 20.48 18.92 29.28
CA PHE A 144 21.06 18.75 27.97
C PHE A 144 20.70 17.40 27.37
N ALA A 145 20.68 17.38 26.04
CA ALA A 145 20.57 16.17 25.24
C ALA A 145 21.96 15.66 24.88
N ILE A 146 22.22 14.37 25.12
CA ILE A 146 23.28 13.67 24.38
C ILE A 146 22.64 13.25 23.04
N THR A 147 23.22 13.71 21.94
CA THR A 147 22.57 13.69 20.63
C THR A 147 22.64 12.33 19.93
N THR A 148 21.85 12.16 18.88
CA THR A 148 21.92 11.01 17.97
C THR A 148 23.28 10.94 17.26
N SER A 149 23.95 12.08 17.02
CA SER A 149 25.33 12.11 16.50
C SER A 149 26.33 11.51 17.49
N ALA A 150 26.14 11.71 18.80
CA ALA A 150 26.93 11.04 19.83
C ALA A 150 26.70 9.51 19.86
N TYR A 151 25.45 9.07 19.69
CA TYR A 151 25.14 7.66 19.51
C TYR A 151 25.87 7.07 18.29
N LYS A 152 25.83 7.75 17.14
CA LYS A 152 26.54 7.33 15.93
C LYS A 152 28.05 7.21 16.18
N ALA A 153 28.68 8.24 16.73
CA ALA A 153 30.11 8.25 17.02
C ALA A 153 30.52 7.13 17.99
N PHE A 154 29.66 6.83 18.98
CA PHE A 154 29.87 5.72 19.90
C PHE A 154 29.85 4.35 19.20
N LEU A 155 28.89 4.12 18.29
CA LEU A 155 28.84 2.89 17.51
C LEU A 155 30.01 2.76 16.52
N ASP A 156 30.32 3.83 15.79
CA ASP A 156 31.39 3.87 14.78
C ASP A 156 32.75 3.56 15.42
N HIS A 157 33.08 4.21 16.54
CA HIS A 157 34.35 4.02 17.25
C HIS A 157 34.59 2.58 17.69
N ASN A 158 33.52 1.83 17.96
CA ASN A 158 33.57 0.46 18.43
C ASN A 158 33.26 -0.58 17.35
N HIS A 159 33.08 -0.15 16.09
CA HIS A 159 32.65 -1.01 14.97
C HIS A 159 31.40 -1.85 15.29
N LEU A 160 30.45 -1.27 16.03
CA LEU A 160 29.29 -2.01 16.52
C LEU A 160 28.20 -2.17 15.47
N ALA A 161 28.07 -1.21 14.54
CA ALA A 161 26.98 -1.22 13.57
C ALA A 161 26.98 -2.48 12.68
N GLU A 162 28.12 -2.82 12.09
CA GLU A 162 28.23 -4.02 11.25
C GLU A 162 27.93 -5.31 12.03
N ARG A 163 28.40 -5.38 13.27
CA ARG A 163 28.19 -6.54 14.15
C ARG A 163 26.73 -6.68 14.58
N ILE A 164 26.06 -5.58 14.90
CA ILE A 164 24.63 -5.58 15.22
C ILE A 164 23.84 -6.07 14.01
N THR A 165 24.09 -5.51 12.82
CA THR A 165 23.45 -5.94 11.58
C THR A 165 23.66 -7.43 11.32
N GLU A 166 24.89 -7.95 11.46
CA GLU A 166 25.20 -9.37 11.28
C GLU A 166 24.42 -10.25 12.26
N MET A 167 24.43 -9.93 13.55
CA MET A 167 23.70 -10.69 14.57
C MET A 167 22.18 -10.67 14.36
N LEU A 168 21.61 -9.53 13.94
CA LEU A 168 20.18 -9.40 13.64
C LEU A 168 19.76 -10.14 12.35
N SER A 169 20.69 -10.32 11.41
CA SER A 169 20.47 -11.06 10.17
C SER A 169 20.36 -12.58 10.39
N GLN A 170 21.08 -13.10 11.38
CA GLN A 170 21.09 -14.53 11.73
C GLN A 170 19.83 -14.98 12.47
N TRP A 171 19.10 -14.06 13.09
CA TRP A 171 17.86 -14.34 13.79
C TRP A 171 16.66 -14.46 12.83
N SER A 172 15.71 -15.36 13.08
CA SER A 172 14.44 -15.44 12.33
C SER A 172 13.23 -15.20 13.25
N MET A 173 12.16 -14.61 12.72
CA MET A 173 10.94 -14.28 13.51
C MET A 173 10.28 -15.51 14.16
N ALA A 174 10.57 -16.72 13.68
CA ALA A 174 10.03 -17.97 14.21
C ALA A 174 10.74 -18.49 15.46
N ASP A 175 11.92 -17.94 15.81
CA ASP A 175 12.76 -18.42 16.91
C ASP A 175 12.98 -17.33 17.99
N LEU A 176 12.08 -17.30 18.96
CA LEU A 176 12.14 -16.35 20.10
C LEU A 176 13.23 -16.69 21.12
N ASP A 177 13.66 -17.96 21.20
CA ASP A 177 14.72 -18.36 22.13
C ASP A 177 16.09 -17.85 21.64
N THR A 178 16.30 -17.81 20.33
CA THR A 178 17.45 -17.14 19.71
C THR A 178 17.39 -15.63 19.89
N LEU A 179 16.21 -15.00 19.80
CA LEU A 179 16.04 -13.56 20.04
C LEU A 179 16.50 -13.13 21.44
N GLY A 180 16.14 -13.90 22.46
CA GLY A 180 16.53 -13.61 23.84
C GLY A 180 18.06 -13.63 24.02
N ARG A 181 18.73 -14.63 23.43
CA ARG A 181 20.20 -14.75 23.46
C ARG A 181 20.88 -13.60 22.72
N VAL A 182 20.46 -13.32 21.48
CA VAL A 182 20.99 -12.20 20.67
C VAL A 182 20.81 -10.87 21.41
N SER A 183 19.64 -10.64 22.02
CA SER A 183 19.38 -9.44 22.82
C SER A 183 20.36 -9.28 23.99
N GLU A 184 20.60 -10.34 24.77
CA GLU A 184 21.54 -10.26 25.89
C GLU A 184 23.00 -10.05 25.44
N GLU A 185 23.42 -10.70 24.35
CA GLU A 185 24.75 -10.53 23.78
C GLU A 185 24.97 -9.09 23.28
N LEU A 186 24.01 -8.52 22.54
CA LEU A 186 24.07 -7.13 22.07
C LEU A 186 24.13 -6.15 23.24
N LYS A 187 23.30 -6.34 24.27
CA LYS A 187 23.33 -5.51 25.47
C LYS A 187 24.67 -5.58 26.20
N LYS A 188 25.25 -6.78 26.31
CA LYS A 188 26.56 -6.98 26.94
C LYS A 188 27.64 -6.27 26.16
N MET A 189 27.66 -6.43 24.83
CA MET A 189 28.60 -5.79 23.92
C MET A 189 28.57 -4.26 24.07
N ILE A 190 27.39 -3.65 24.07
CA ILE A 190 27.23 -2.20 24.21
C ILE A 190 27.70 -1.69 25.59
N ARG A 191 27.41 -2.43 26.67
CA ARG A 191 27.85 -2.05 28.02
C ARG A 191 29.37 -2.12 28.17
N GLN A 192 30.02 -3.04 27.47
CA GLN A 192 31.47 -3.28 27.52
C GLN A 192 32.26 -2.44 26.51
N ALA A 193 31.59 -1.84 25.51
CA ALA A 193 32.21 -1.01 24.50
C ALA A 193 32.97 0.20 25.10
N GLU A 194 34.04 0.62 24.43
CA GLU A 194 34.86 1.76 24.83
C GLU A 194 34.12 3.08 24.61
N MET A 195 34.33 4.03 25.51
CA MET A 195 33.73 5.35 25.36
C MET A 195 34.66 6.25 24.53
N PRO A 196 34.24 6.79 23.37
CA PRO A 196 35.09 7.69 22.60
C PRO A 196 35.54 8.88 23.47
N PRO A 197 36.85 9.16 23.58
CA PRO A 197 37.35 10.22 24.46
C PRO A 197 36.72 11.60 24.21
N PRO A 198 36.53 12.06 22.94
CA PRO A 198 35.88 13.35 22.68
C PRO A 198 34.41 13.39 23.14
N LEU A 199 33.72 12.25 23.14
CA LEU A 199 32.33 12.16 23.60
C LEU A 199 32.26 12.16 25.13
N ALA A 200 33.18 11.43 25.81
CA ALA A 200 33.28 11.46 27.26
C ALA A 200 33.59 12.88 27.78
N GLU A 201 34.52 13.57 27.13
CA GLU A 201 34.86 14.97 27.43
C GLU A 201 33.67 15.91 27.25
N ALA A 202 32.94 15.80 26.12
CA ALA A 202 31.76 16.62 25.87
C ALA A 202 30.66 16.44 26.93
N ILE A 203 30.43 15.20 27.37
CA ILE A 203 29.48 14.89 28.44
C ILE A 203 29.94 15.50 29.77
N GLN A 204 31.23 15.40 30.11
CA GLN A 204 31.76 15.96 31.35
C GLN A 204 31.66 17.49 31.37
N VAL A 205 32.06 18.16 30.28
CA VAL A 205 31.98 19.63 30.15
C VAL A 205 30.53 20.11 30.29
N ALA A 206 29.58 19.39 29.68
CA ALA A 206 28.16 19.71 29.81
C ALA A 206 27.65 19.50 31.24
N TYR A 207 28.05 18.43 31.92
CA TYR A 207 27.73 18.23 33.33
C TYR A 207 28.30 19.35 34.22
N ASP A 208 29.55 19.75 34.02
CA ASP A 208 30.18 20.83 34.79
C ASP A 208 29.46 22.18 34.58
N ARG A 209 29.01 22.45 33.35
CA ARG A 209 28.18 23.63 33.06
C ARG A 209 26.82 23.55 33.78
N LEU A 210 26.15 22.41 33.74
CA LEU A 210 24.88 22.19 34.45
C LEU A 210 25.06 22.37 35.97
N ALA A 211 26.13 21.81 36.54
CA ALA A 211 26.46 21.95 37.95
C ALA A 211 26.61 23.43 38.37
N ARG A 212 27.26 24.25 37.54
CA ARG A 212 27.36 25.71 37.77
C ARG A 212 26.01 26.40 37.71
N GLN A 213 25.12 26.02 36.79
CA GLN A 213 23.78 26.59 36.67
C GLN A 213 22.90 26.25 37.88
N GLU A 214 23.03 25.04 38.41
CA GLU A 214 22.29 24.59 39.60
C GLU A 214 22.92 25.04 40.93
N GLY A 215 24.12 25.64 40.90
CA GLY A 215 24.84 26.08 42.10
C GLY A 215 25.39 24.94 42.96
N GLY A 216 25.64 23.75 42.37
CA GLY A 216 26.11 22.57 43.09
C GLY A 216 26.31 21.36 42.17
N HIS A 217 26.55 20.18 42.72
CA HIS A 217 26.67 18.94 41.94
C HIS A 217 25.36 18.14 41.98
N PRO A 218 24.38 18.45 41.10
CA PRO A 218 23.08 17.80 41.13
C PRO A 218 23.20 16.32 40.75
N ARG A 219 22.37 15.50 41.40
CA ARG A 219 22.11 14.14 40.90
C ARG A 219 21.21 14.21 39.68
N LEU A 220 21.29 13.20 38.84
CA LEU A 220 20.71 13.26 37.50
C LEU A 220 19.55 12.28 37.34
N ALA A 221 18.58 12.68 36.52
CA ALA A 221 17.68 11.80 35.83
C ALA A 221 18.20 11.62 34.39
N VAL A 222 18.42 10.37 33.98
CA VAL A 222 18.95 10.02 32.67
C VAL A 222 17.91 9.16 31.96
N ARG A 223 17.35 9.66 30.86
CA ARG A 223 16.19 9.05 30.17
C ARG A 223 16.47 8.81 28.70
N SER A 224 15.96 7.73 28.15
CA SER A 224 15.93 7.50 26.70
C SER A 224 15.11 8.57 25.99
N SER A 225 15.53 8.95 24.78
CA SER A 225 14.79 9.78 23.84
C SER A 225 15.12 9.28 22.43
N ALA A 226 14.58 8.12 22.05
CA ALA A 226 14.84 7.54 20.74
C ALA A 226 14.13 8.34 19.64
N VAL A 227 14.72 8.39 18.45
CA VAL A 227 14.04 8.91 17.26
C VAL A 227 12.88 7.96 16.94
N GLY A 228 11.68 8.50 16.90
CA GLY A 228 10.48 7.68 16.72
C GLY A 228 9.98 6.95 17.97
N GLU A 229 10.51 7.25 19.17
CA GLU A 229 9.95 6.73 20.45
C GLU A 229 8.48 7.14 20.64
N ASP A 230 8.09 8.27 20.05
CA ASP A 230 6.75 8.83 20.09
C ASP A 230 5.88 8.46 18.85
N LEU A 231 6.42 7.65 17.91
CA LEU A 231 5.65 7.10 16.78
C LEU A 231 4.69 5.99 17.24
N ALA A 232 3.84 5.51 16.34
CA ALA A 232 2.53 4.91 16.61
C ALA A 232 2.39 3.73 17.57
N PHE A 233 3.49 3.14 18.02
CA PHE A 233 3.47 2.11 19.04
C PHE A 233 4.12 2.69 20.28
N THR A 234 3.33 2.84 21.33
CA THR A 234 3.78 3.42 22.58
C THR A 234 4.95 2.60 23.11
N PHE A 235 6.19 3.03 22.86
CA PHE A 235 7.40 2.52 23.51
C PHE A 235 7.41 2.85 25.03
N ALA A 236 6.30 3.33 25.58
CA ALA A 236 6.15 3.66 26.99
C ALA A 236 6.60 2.49 27.86
N GLY A 237 7.63 2.76 28.65
CA GLY A 237 8.21 1.81 29.60
C GLY A 237 9.11 0.73 28.98
N GLN A 238 9.41 0.76 27.67
CA GLN A 238 10.33 -0.22 27.05
C GLN A 238 11.81 0.15 27.25
N TYR A 239 12.14 1.44 27.19
CA TYR A 239 13.51 1.92 27.32
C TYR A 239 13.86 2.33 28.74
N ALA A 240 15.15 2.25 29.05
CA ALA A 240 15.62 2.45 30.41
C ALA A 240 15.52 3.93 30.81
N THR A 241 15.01 4.16 32.02
CA THR A 241 15.08 5.44 32.74
C THR A 241 15.79 5.20 34.06
N TYR A 242 16.85 5.97 34.31
CA TYR A 242 17.60 5.91 35.55
C TYR A 242 17.39 7.20 36.33
N LEU A 243 16.97 7.05 37.59
CA LEU A 243 16.68 8.16 38.50
C LEU A 243 17.74 8.20 39.60
N ASN A 244 18.04 9.41 40.08
CA ASN A 244 18.97 9.66 41.18
C ASN A 244 20.38 9.12 40.90
N VAL A 245 20.84 9.36 39.67
CA VAL A 245 22.15 8.94 39.16
C VAL A 245 23.24 9.86 39.70
N LYS A 246 24.32 9.26 40.20
CA LYS A 246 25.51 9.98 40.61
C LYS A 246 26.30 10.47 39.37
N PRO A 247 26.95 11.63 39.42
CA PRO A 247 27.71 12.16 38.28
C PRO A 247 28.75 11.19 37.71
N GLU A 248 29.46 10.49 38.59
CA GLU A 248 30.46 9.47 38.25
C GLU A 248 29.88 8.26 37.48
N ASP A 249 28.58 8.00 37.63
CA ASP A 249 27.88 6.90 36.93
C ASP A 249 27.33 7.32 35.56
N LEU A 250 27.40 8.60 35.18
CA LEU A 250 26.69 9.14 34.00
C LEU A 250 27.07 8.40 32.70
N ILE A 251 28.36 8.13 32.48
CA ILE A 251 28.83 7.40 31.29
C ILE A 251 28.32 5.95 31.30
N ALA A 252 28.37 5.28 32.45
CA ALA A 252 27.84 3.93 32.58
C ALA A 252 26.32 3.88 32.32
N ARG A 253 25.57 4.89 32.79
CA ARG A 253 24.12 5.00 32.54
C ARG A 253 23.80 5.33 31.08
N TYR A 254 24.62 6.15 30.42
CA TYR A 254 24.50 6.40 28.99
C TYR A 254 24.59 5.09 28.18
N LYS A 255 25.64 4.29 28.41
CA LYS A 255 25.77 2.95 27.77
C LYS A 255 24.60 2.04 28.08
N ALA A 256 24.10 2.07 29.32
CA ALA A 256 22.96 1.25 29.73
C ALA A 256 21.64 1.69 29.06
N ILE A 257 21.48 2.98 28.73
CA ILE A 257 20.34 3.48 27.95
C ILE A 257 20.45 3.06 26.50
N ILE A 258 21.63 3.18 25.87
CA ILE A 258 21.85 2.68 24.50
C ILE A 258 21.54 1.18 24.45
N ALA A 259 22.02 0.39 25.41
CA ALA A 259 21.74 -1.03 25.47
C ALA A 259 20.23 -1.34 25.54
N SER A 260 19.40 -0.43 26.07
CA SER A 260 17.95 -0.64 26.16
C SER A 260 17.23 -0.64 24.80
N LEU A 261 17.86 -0.10 23.74
CA LEU A 261 17.38 -0.27 22.35
C LEU A 261 17.32 -1.74 21.93
N PHE A 262 18.18 -2.58 22.49
CA PHE A 262 18.40 -3.96 22.06
C PHE A 262 17.74 -4.98 22.98
N THR A 263 16.66 -4.60 23.68
CA THR A 263 15.83 -5.56 24.41
C THR A 263 15.10 -6.48 23.44
N ALA A 264 14.82 -7.73 23.83
CA ALA A 264 14.11 -8.68 22.96
C ALA A 264 12.80 -8.10 22.42
N ARG A 265 12.05 -7.35 23.24
CA ARG A 265 10.82 -6.67 22.82
C ARG A 265 11.08 -5.60 21.76
N ALA A 266 12.07 -4.73 21.97
CA ALA A 266 12.41 -3.69 21.01
C ALA A 266 12.90 -4.29 19.68
N LEU A 267 13.80 -5.30 19.74
CA LEU A 267 14.30 -6.00 18.55
C LEU A 267 13.20 -6.72 17.76
N PHE A 268 12.28 -7.39 18.46
CA PHE A 268 11.11 -8.01 17.83
C PHE A 268 10.27 -6.98 17.08
N TYR A 269 9.99 -5.86 17.74
CA TYR A 269 9.22 -4.77 17.17
C TYR A 269 9.90 -4.17 15.93
N TYR A 270 11.21 -3.87 16.02
CA TYR A 270 11.97 -3.27 14.93
C TYR A 270 11.96 -4.14 13.68
N LYS A 271 12.13 -5.46 13.83
CA LYS A 271 12.07 -6.39 12.71
C LYS A 271 10.66 -6.51 12.12
N ASN A 272 9.64 -6.59 12.96
CA ASN A 272 8.25 -6.69 12.52
C ASN A 272 7.76 -5.44 11.77
N LYS A 273 8.33 -4.27 12.10
CA LYS A 273 8.02 -2.99 11.46
C LYS A 273 9.05 -2.57 10.42
N GLY A 274 10.00 -3.46 10.09
CA GLY A 274 11.05 -3.29 9.08
C GLY A 274 11.93 -2.06 9.24
N PHE A 275 12.15 -1.61 10.48
CA PHE A 275 13.11 -0.55 10.76
C PHE A 275 14.53 -1.01 10.45
N LYS A 276 15.33 -0.13 9.84
CA LYS A 276 16.78 -0.32 9.68
C LYS A 276 17.52 0.03 10.97
N GLU A 277 18.74 -0.47 11.13
CA GLU A 277 19.54 -0.22 12.33
C GLU A 277 19.81 1.28 12.56
N GLU A 278 20.07 2.01 11.48
CA GLU A 278 20.33 3.45 11.53
C GLU A 278 19.08 4.27 11.90
N GLU A 279 17.89 3.67 11.77
CA GLU A 279 16.63 4.27 12.21
C GLU A 279 16.38 4.08 13.72
N MET A 280 17.19 3.26 14.40
CA MET A 280 17.18 3.03 15.85
C MET A 280 18.11 4.01 16.59
N SER A 281 18.19 5.27 16.15
CA SER A 281 19.06 6.26 16.81
C SER A 281 18.48 6.73 18.14
N MET A 282 19.36 6.83 19.16
CA MET A 282 18.98 7.21 20.53
C MET A 282 19.60 8.55 20.90
N GLY A 283 18.75 9.54 21.19
CA GLY A 283 19.13 10.66 22.03
C GLY A 283 18.93 10.31 23.51
N VAL A 284 19.62 11.01 24.41
CA VAL A 284 19.49 10.80 25.85
C VAL A 284 19.23 12.12 26.55
N VAL A 285 18.17 12.16 27.35
CA VAL A 285 17.81 13.31 28.20
C VAL A 285 18.66 13.23 29.46
N VAL A 286 19.40 14.29 29.78
CA VAL A 286 20.12 14.46 31.04
C VAL A 286 19.66 15.73 31.73
N MET A 287 19.09 15.61 32.91
CA MET A 287 18.62 16.74 33.72
C MET A 287 18.78 16.46 35.22
N PRO A 288 18.81 17.49 36.09
CA PRO A 288 18.75 17.29 37.53
C PRO A 288 17.51 16.50 37.93
N ILE A 289 17.66 15.57 38.88
CA ILE A 289 16.49 14.91 39.46
C ILE A 289 15.76 15.88 40.38
N ILE A 290 14.44 16.00 40.16
CA ILE A 290 13.57 16.66 41.12
C ILE A 290 13.18 15.63 42.18
N CYS A 291 13.80 15.73 43.37
CA CYS A 291 13.39 15.01 44.57
C CYS A 291 12.00 15.49 44.99
N SER A 292 10.97 14.93 44.35
CA SER A 292 9.61 15.45 44.40
C SER A 292 8.98 15.16 45.75
N LYS A 293 8.27 16.16 46.28
CA LYS A 293 7.27 15.96 47.33
C LYS A 293 6.10 15.16 46.77
N ALA A 294 5.60 15.56 45.60
CA ALA A 294 4.58 14.86 44.83
C ALA A 294 4.91 14.91 43.35
N SER A 295 4.35 14.00 42.57
CA SER A 295 4.52 13.97 41.11
C SER A 295 3.42 13.16 40.46
N GLY A 296 3.36 13.19 39.14
CA GLY A 296 2.38 12.38 38.43
C GLY A 296 2.28 12.71 36.97
N VAL A 297 1.08 12.51 36.43
CA VAL A 297 0.78 12.64 35.01
C VAL A 297 -0.39 13.59 34.82
N LEU A 298 -0.31 14.43 33.80
CA LEU A 298 -1.38 15.29 33.33
C LEU A 298 -1.72 14.91 31.89
N PHE A 299 -2.99 14.71 31.62
CA PHE A 299 -3.53 14.54 30.29
C PHE A 299 -4.39 15.76 29.96
N THR A 300 -4.10 16.44 28.85
CA THR A 300 -4.86 17.66 28.47
C THR A 300 -6.31 17.34 28.08
N ARG A 301 -6.55 16.08 27.69
CA ARG A 301 -7.87 15.49 27.48
C ARG A 301 -7.95 14.16 28.21
N ARG A 302 -9.16 13.73 28.54
CA ARG A 302 -9.39 12.38 29.03
C ARG A 302 -9.10 11.35 27.92
N PRO A 303 -8.37 10.27 28.20
CA PRO A 303 -8.08 9.25 27.19
C PRO A 303 -9.30 8.42 26.75
N ASP A 304 -10.34 8.34 27.60
CA ASP A 304 -11.53 7.50 27.38
C ASP A 304 -12.66 8.23 26.61
N PRO A 305 -13.15 7.67 25.49
CA PRO A 305 -14.10 8.36 24.61
C PRO A 305 -15.57 8.36 25.07
N GLY A 306 -15.91 7.75 26.21
CA GLY A 306 -17.29 7.54 26.66
C GLY A 306 -17.78 8.44 27.80
N GLU A 307 -16.93 9.34 28.30
CA GLU A 307 -17.18 10.14 29.50
C GLU A 307 -16.93 11.64 29.25
N PRO A 308 -17.32 12.54 30.18
CA PRO A 308 -17.18 13.98 30.00
C PRO A 308 -15.74 14.38 29.65
N ASP A 309 -15.63 15.24 28.63
CA ASP A 309 -14.37 15.79 28.15
C ASP A 309 -13.76 16.72 29.22
N GLY A 310 -12.48 16.55 29.53
CA GLY A 310 -11.81 17.30 30.60
C GLY A 310 -10.32 17.00 30.70
N ILE A 311 -9.63 17.83 31.47
CA ILE A 311 -8.21 17.68 31.79
C ILE A 311 -8.10 16.69 32.95
N LEU A 312 -7.35 15.62 32.77
CA LEU A 312 -7.15 14.60 33.80
C LEU A 312 -5.78 14.78 34.47
N ILE A 313 -5.76 14.91 35.80
CA ILE A 313 -4.53 15.01 36.59
C ILE A 313 -4.49 13.87 37.60
N ASN A 314 -3.41 13.10 37.56
CA ASN A 314 -3.09 12.07 38.53
C ASN A 314 -1.88 12.47 39.37
N ALA A 315 -1.92 12.27 40.69
CA ALA A 315 -0.83 12.60 41.59
C ALA A 315 -0.52 11.49 42.61
N VAL A 316 0.77 11.29 42.91
CA VAL A 316 1.27 10.43 43.98
C VAL A 316 2.30 11.17 44.83
N TRP A 317 2.51 10.72 46.06
CA TRP A 317 3.62 11.18 46.89
C TRP A 317 4.96 10.63 46.38
N GLY A 318 6.02 11.43 46.50
CA GLY A 318 7.36 11.08 46.02
C GLY A 318 7.50 11.17 44.50
N LEU A 319 8.35 10.31 43.94
CA LEU A 319 8.72 10.23 42.52
C LEU A 319 7.64 9.53 41.65
N GLY A 320 7.48 10.01 40.42
CA GLY A 320 6.28 9.73 39.60
C GLY A 320 6.21 8.34 38.98
N LYS A 321 7.25 7.52 39.16
CA LYS A 321 7.31 6.15 38.61
C LYS A 321 6.11 5.31 39.06
N TYR A 322 5.57 5.55 40.26
CA TYR A 322 4.43 4.79 40.79
C TYR A 322 3.08 5.23 40.21
N ALA A 323 2.93 6.50 39.84
CA ALA A 323 1.76 6.97 39.10
C ALA A 323 1.67 6.31 37.72
N VAL A 324 2.82 6.13 37.05
CA VAL A 324 2.89 5.52 35.72
C VAL A 324 2.77 3.99 35.77
N ALA A 325 3.36 3.34 36.79
CA ALA A 325 3.39 1.88 36.90
C ALA A 325 2.13 1.25 37.54
N GLY A 326 1.18 2.06 38.03
CA GLY A 326 -0.05 1.58 38.68
C GLY A 326 0.19 0.83 39.99
N ARG A 327 1.32 1.10 40.67
CA ARG A 327 1.69 0.46 41.95
C ARG A 327 0.90 1.03 43.13
N VAL A 328 0.48 2.28 43.02
CA VAL A 328 -0.31 3.03 44.01
C VAL A 328 -1.50 3.64 43.28
N ASN A 329 -2.68 3.66 43.91
CA ASN A 329 -3.82 4.41 43.38
C ASN A 329 -3.53 5.91 43.56
N PRO A 330 -3.36 6.67 42.47
CA PRO A 330 -3.07 8.10 42.58
C PRO A 330 -4.30 8.87 43.03
N ASP A 331 -4.08 10.08 43.54
CA ASP A 331 -5.13 11.10 43.50
C ASP A 331 -5.60 11.28 42.07
N TYR A 332 -6.89 11.46 41.91
CA TYR A 332 -7.54 11.65 40.62
C TYR A 332 -8.30 12.97 40.65
N TYR A 333 -8.05 13.82 39.65
CA TYR A 333 -8.78 15.07 39.44
C TYR A 333 -9.19 15.18 37.98
N LEU A 334 -10.49 15.34 37.72
CA LEU A 334 -11.01 15.74 36.42
C LEU A 334 -11.36 17.22 36.48
N ILE A 335 -10.73 18.02 35.63
CA ILE A 335 -10.89 19.47 35.58
C ILE A 335 -11.56 19.86 34.27
N ALA A 336 -12.51 20.78 34.32
CA ALA A 336 -13.13 21.36 33.13
C ALA A 336 -12.05 21.96 32.22
N TYR A 337 -12.16 21.71 30.91
CA TYR A 337 -11.26 22.30 29.92
C TYR A 337 -11.73 23.70 29.50
N ASP A 338 -13.03 23.94 29.42
CA ASP A 338 -13.62 25.22 29.00
C ASP A 338 -14.85 25.60 29.84
N PRO A 339 -14.78 26.63 30.71
CA PRO A 339 -13.56 27.37 31.05
C PRO A 339 -12.58 26.49 31.88
N PRO A 340 -11.26 26.64 31.69
CA PRO A 340 -10.29 25.80 32.38
C PRO A 340 -10.24 26.09 33.88
N GLY A 341 -10.31 25.04 34.71
CA GLY A 341 -9.95 25.12 36.13
C GLY A 341 -11.02 24.71 37.15
N ALA A 342 -12.28 24.49 36.76
CA ALA A 342 -13.30 23.95 37.66
C ALA A 342 -13.10 22.45 37.89
N ILE A 343 -13.09 22.00 39.15
CA ILE A 343 -12.99 20.56 39.48
C ILE A 343 -14.35 19.92 39.24
N LEU A 344 -14.41 18.98 38.30
CA LEU A 344 -15.61 18.21 37.95
C LEU A 344 -15.73 16.94 38.80
N GLU A 345 -14.59 16.26 39.01
CA GLU A 345 -14.51 15.03 39.79
C GLU A 345 -13.20 15.01 40.58
N GLN A 346 -13.24 14.48 41.79
CA GLN A 346 -12.07 14.31 42.64
C GLN A 346 -12.18 13.01 43.45
N SER A 347 -11.08 12.25 43.48
CA SER A 347 -10.93 11.06 44.32
C SER A 347 -9.54 11.01 44.93
N ILE A 348 -9.45 10.86 46.25
CA ILE A 348 -8.22 10.90 47.04
C ILE A 348 -8.08 9.56 47.79
N PRO A 349 -7.62 8.49 47.11
CA PRO A 349 -7.39 7.22 47.77
C PRO A 349 -6.15 7.27 48.69
N ALA A 350 -6.11 6.36 49.66
CA ALA A 350 -4.95 6.17 50.52
C ALA A 350 -3.71 5.75 49.71
N LYS A 351 -2.58 6.44 49.93
CA LYS A 351 -1.30 6.21 49.24
C LYS A 351 -0.26 5.67 50.25
N PRO A 352 -0.26 4.37 50.57
CA PRO A 352 0.47 3.82 51.72
C PRO A 352 1.99 3.81 51.55
N VAL A 353 2.48 3.91 50.31
CA VAL A 353 3.91 3.91 49.99
C VAL A 353 4.22 5.03 49.01
N MET A 354 5.45 5.53 49.07
CA MET A 354 6.01 6.52 48.13
C MET A 354 7.42 6.14 47.71
N LEU A 355 7.84 6.62 46.54
CA LEU A 355 9.18 6.38 46.02
C LEU A 355 10.06 7.60 46.25
N VAL A 356 11.22 7.43 46.88
CA VAL A 356 12.12 8.54 47.25
C VAL A 356 13.55 8.33 46.74
N CYS A 357 14.30 9.43 46.58
CA CYS A 357 15.72 9.39 46.27
C CYS A 357 16.55 8.95 47.49
N GLN A 358 17.47 8.00 47.30
CA GLN A 358 18.40 7.58 48.35
C GLN A 358 19.66 8.47 48.38
N SER A 359 20.27 8.61 49.56
CA SER A 359 21.55 9.31 49.73
C SER A 359 22.69 8.64 48.95
N GLU A 360 22.67 7.32 48.81
CA GLU A 360 23.71 6.57 48.09
C GLU A 360 23.49 6.47 46.57
N GLY A 361 22.45 7.12 46.04
CA GLY A 361 22.04 7.00 44.65
C GLY A 361 20.96 5.95 44.46
N GLY A 362 20.20 6.05 43.37
CA GLY A 362 19.02 5.22 43.14
C GLY A 362 17.80 5.62 43.97
N VAL A 363 16.78 4.78 43.96
CA VAL A 363 15.46 5.09 44.54
C VAL A 363 14.98 3.96 45.44
N ALA A 364 14.24 4.28 46.49
CA ALA A 364 13.67 3.30 47.42
C ALA A 364 12.18 3.55 47.66
N GLU A 365 11.43 2.46 47.77
CA GLU A 365 10.07 2.48 48.30
C GLU A 365 10.13 2.66 49.81
N VAL A 366 9.42 3.64 50.33
CA VAL A 366 9.28 3.91 51.77
C VAL A 366 7.79 4.03 52.11
N PRO A 367 7.39 3.70 53.35
CA PRO A 367 6.05 4.00 53.83
C PRO A 367 5.77 5.50 53.74
N THR A 368 4.59 5.88 53.27
CA THR A 368 4.14 7.28 53.30
C THR A 368 3.89 7.68 54.77
N PRO A 369 4.35 8.87 55.22
CA PRO A 369 4.09 9.34 56.57
C PRO A 369 2.59 9.30 56.93
N PRO A 370 2.20 8.78 58.11
CA PRO A 370 0.80 8.52 58.44
C PRO A 370 -0.14 9.72 58.31
N ASP A 371 0.38 10.93 58.52
CA ASP A 371 -0.34 12.21 58.44
C ASP A 371 -0.71 12.63 57.02
N ILE A 372 -0.07 12.07 55.98
CA ILE A 372 -0.32 12.44 54.58
C ILE A 372 -0.84 11.29 53.70
N VAL A 373 -1.04 10.09 54.26
CA VAL A 373 -1.47 8.90 53.49
C VAL A 373 -2.80 9.15 52.75
N GLU A 374 -3.77 9.76 53.45
CA GLU A 374 -5.13 10.00 52.95
C GLU A 374 -5.35 11.48 52.53
N THR A 375 -4.29 12.28 52.52
CA THR A 375 -4.39 13.68 52.11
C THR A 375 -4.13 13.85 50.61
N ALA A 376 -4.60 14.98 50.08
CA ALA A 376 -4.39 15.37 48.69
C ALA A 376 -2.93 15.79 48.47
N CYS A 377 -2.32 15.27 47.40
CA CYS A 377 -0.97 15.62 46.96
C CYS A 377 -0.86 17.06 46.46
N LEU A 378 -1.96 17.64 45.98
CA LEU A 378 -2.01 18.91 45.27
C LEU A 378 -2.95 19.90 45.96
N SER A 379 -2.54 21.18 45.96
CA SER A 379 -3.41 22.28 46.38
C SER A 379 -4.32 22.72 45.22
N HIS A 380 -5.40 23.43 45.52
CA HIS A 380 -6.26 24.01 44.49
C HIS A 380 -5.50 24.95 43.53
N ASN A 381 -4.52 25.70 44.03
CA ASN A 381 -3.68 26.56 43.20
C ASN A 381 -2.84 25.75 42.21
N HIS A 382 -2.27 24.61 42.65
CA HIS A 382 -1.52 23.72 41.75
C HIS A 382 -2.40 23.21 40.61
N LEU A 383 -3.63 22.76 40.91
CA LEU A 383 -4.59 22.28 39.92
C LEU A 383 -4.95 23.37 38.89
N GLN A 384 -5.17 24.61 39.34
CA GLN A 384 -5.44 25.75 38.44
C GLN A 384 -4.24 26.06 37.53
N THR A 385 -3.02 26.06 38.07
CA THR A 385 -1.80 26.27 37.27
C THR A 385 -1.64 25.20 36.22
N MET A 386 -1.83 23.93 36.59
CA MET A 386 -1.72 22.80 35.69
C MET A 386 -2.80 22.81 34.60
N ALA A 387 -4.04 23.20 34.92
CA ALA A 387 -5.10 23.36 33.94
C ALA A 387 -4.76 24.43 32.88
N LYS A 388 -4.14 25.55 33.30
CA LYS A 388 -3.64 26.58 32.37
C LYS A 388 -2.52 26.03 31.49
N TRP A 389 -1.58 25.27 32.05
CA TRP A 389 -0.51 24.64 31.27
C TRP A 389 -1.06 23.62 30.27
N ALA A 390 -2.09 22.85 30.64
CA ALA A 390 -2.73 21.89 29.75
C ALA A 390 -3.28 22.57 28.48
N ALA A 391 -3.99 23.68 28.65
CA ALA A 391 -4.53 24.45 27.54
C ALA A 391 -3.42 25.03 26.65
N VAL A 392 -2.36 25.59 27.24
CA VAL A 392 -1.21 26.15 26.50
C VAL A 392 -0.47 25.07 25.72
N LEU A 393 -0.24 23.90 26.33
CA LEU A 393 0.42 22.76 25.69
C LEU A 393 -0.40 22.22 24.52
N GLU A 394 -1.70 22.00 24.72
CA GLU A 394 -2.58 21.52 23.66
C GLU A 394 -2.71 22.52 22.50
N GLN A 395 -2.80 23.82 22.81
CA GLN A 395 -2.80 24.88 21.80
C GLN A 395 -1.49 24.94 21.01
N HIS A 396 -0.33 24.76 21.66
CA HIS A 396 0.96 24.77 20.96
C HIS A 396 1.14 23.57 20.05
N PHE A 397 0.88 22.37 20.57
CA PHE A 397 1.08 21.12 19.83
C PHE A 397 -0.09 20.76 18.90
N GLN A 398 -1.19 21.52 18.93
CA GLN A 398 -2.41 21.32 18.12
C GLN A 398 -3.03 19.92 18.25
N LYS A 399 -2.68 19.22 19.32
CA LYS A 399 -3.07 17.83 19.62
C LYS A 399 -3.09 17.66 21.15
N PRO A 400 -3.96 16.79 21.69
CA PRO A 400 -3.95 16.45 23.12
C PRO A 400 -2.56 15.98 23.57
N GLN A 401 -2.17 16.28 24.80
CA GLN A 401 -0.85 15.94 25.36
C GLN A 401 -0.95 15.07 26.61
N ASP A 402 0.06 14.22 26.78
CA ASP A 402 0.39 13.43 27.97
C ASP A 402 1.70 13.98 28.55
N VAL A 403 1.65 14.41 29.80
CA VAL A 403 2.64 15.28 30.42
C VAL A 403 3.04 14.70 31.77
N GLU A 404 4.32 14.47 31.98
CA GLU A 404 4.84 14.12 33.30
C GLU A 404 5.28 15.38 34.04
N TRP A 405 4.96 15.45 35.33
CA TRP A 405 5.25 16.62 36.17
C TRP A 405 5.73 16.22 37.57
N ALA A 406 6.42 17.15 38.23
CA ALA A 406 6.85 17.01 39.61
C ALA A 406 6.63 18.30 40.40
N LEU A 407 6.30 18.16 41.68
CA LEU A 407 6.25 19.20 42.68
C LEU A 407 7.45 19.05 43.60
N ASP A 408 8.34 20.04 43.62
CA ASP A 408 9.53 20.00 44.47
C ASP A 408 9.22 20.31 45.95
N SER A 409 10.24 20.24 46.81
CA SER A 409 10.11 20.52 48.24
C SER A 409 9.83 22.00 48.56
N GLN A 410 9.92 22.89 47.58
CA GLN A 410 9.62 24.32 47.68
C GLN A 410 8.23 24.65 47.11
N ASP A 411 7.39 23.62 46.87
CA ASP A 411 6.06 23.73 46.25
C ASP A 411 6.09 24.36 44.84
N ARG A 412 7.19 24.18 44.09
CA ARG A 412 7.28 24.59 42.67
C ARG A 412 6.98 23.42 41.75
N LEU A 413 6.16 23.68 40.73
CA LEU A 413 5.80 22.70 39.71
C LEU A 413 6.82 22.70 38.55
N TRP A 414 7.18 21.51 38.09
CA TRP A 414 8.13 21.26 37.02
C TRP A 414 7.53 20.30 36.00
N LEU A 415 7.72 20.60 34.71
CA LEU A 415 7.40 19.70 33.60
C LEU A 415 8.62 18.84 33.27
N LEU A 416 8.44 17.53 33.31
CA LEU A 416 9.51 16.54 33.14
C LEU A 416 9.45 15.83 31.78
N GLN A 417 8.30 15.87 31.12
CA GLN A 417 8.08 15.34 29.77
C GLN A 417 6.77 15.91 29.20
N SER A 418 6.68 16.06 27.88
CA SER A 418 5.42 16.23 27.15
C SER A 418 5.48 15.38 25.89
N ARG A 419 4.37 14.71 25.55
CA ARG A 419 4.22 13.96 24.31
C ARG A 419 2.76 13.96 23.88
N ARG A 420 2.50 13.65 22.60
CA ARG A 420 1.13 13.53 22.07
C ARG A 420 0.36 12.46 22.84
N LEU A 421 -0.79 12.84 23.39
CA LEU A 421 -1.79 11.92 23.90
C LEU A 421 -2.61 11.40 22.72
N ARG A 422 -2.73 10.08 22.61
CA ARG A 422 -3.63 9.42 21.67
C ARG A 422 -4.99 9.28 22.34
N VAL A 423 -5.93 10.09 21.92
CA VAL A 423 -7.34 9.96 22.27
C VAL A 423 -7.98 9.13 21.16
N ALA A 424 -8.60 8.00 21.50
CA ALA A 424 -9.38 7.24 20.52
C ALA A 424 -10.43 8.18 19.90
N ALA A 425 -10.57 8.16 18.58
CA ALA A 425 -11.54 9.03 17.91
C ALA A 425 -12.92 8.91 18.57
N LYS A 426 -13.60 10.03 18.82
CA LYS A 426 -15.02 10.06 19.23
C LYS A 426 -15.82 9.41 18.10
N LYS A 427 -15.93 8.08 18.11
CA LYS A 427 -16.89 7.38 17.27
C LYS A 427 -18.26 7.83 17.75
N GLN A 428 -19.10 8.31 16.83
CA GLN A 428 -20.54 8.20 17.01
C GLN A 428 -20.82 6.70 17.09
N VAL A 429 -20.71 6.14 18.29
CA VAL A 429 -21.22 4.82 18.59
C VAL A 429 -22.72 4.98 18.44
N SER A 430 -23.28 4.40 17.38
CA SER A 430 -24.70 4.10 17.36
C SER A 430 -25.00 3.40 18.69
N VAL A 431 -25.89 3.99 19.49
CA VAL A 431 -26.25 3.50 20.82
C VAL A 431 -26.83 2.09 20.65
N ARG A 432 -25.96 1.07 20.70
CA ARG A 432 -26.34 -0.34 20.65
C ARG A 432 -26.52 -0.80 22.10
N PRO A 433 -27.55 -1.60 22.41
CA PRO A 433 -27.68 -2.20 23.72
C PRO A 433 -26.43 -3.02 24.07
N ARG A 434 -26.04 -3.01 25.36
CA ARG A 434 -24.84 -3.68 25.88
C ARG A 434 -24.81 -5.17 25.54
N THR A 435 -25.96 -5.82 25.40
CA THR A 435 -26.11 -7.22 25.00
C THR A 435 -27.14 -7.33 23.88
N LEU A 436 -26.89 -8.23 22.92
CA LEU A 436 -27.87 -8.53 21.87
C LEU A 436 -28.82 -9.61 22.37
N THR A 437 -30.11 -9.28 22.43
CA THR A 437 -31.17 -10.19 22.94
C THR A 437 -31.37 -11.43 22.07
N ASP A 438 -31.03 -11.35 20.79
CA ASP A 438 -31.24 -12.45 19.83
C ASP A 438 -30.12 -13.51 19.87
N TYR A 439 -29.08 -13.28 20.68
CA TYR A 439 -27.90 -14.16 20.74
C TYR A 439 -27.65 -14.67 22.16
N HIS A 440 -27.28 -15.94 22.27
CA HIS A 440 -26.99 -16.57 23.55
C HIS A 440 -25.61 -16.12 24.09
N VAL A 441 -25.62 -15.41 25.23
CA VAL A 441 -24.41 -14.96 25.92
C VAL A 441 -23.88 -16.07 26.82
N LEU A 442 -22.65 -16.50 26.57
CA LEU A 442 -21.91 -17.48 27.36
C LEU A 442 -21.19 -16.84 28.55
N LEU A 443 -20.66 -15.63 28.37
CA LEU A 443 -20.00 -14.85 29.42
C LEU A 443 -20.40 -13.38 29.29
N ASP A 444 -20.76 -12.75 30.41
CA ASP A 444 -20.97 -11.30 30.54
C ASP A 444 -20.16 -10.84 31.76
N GLY A 445 -18.95 -10.32 31.53
CA GLY A 445 -18.07 -9.94 32.63
C GLY A 445 -16.58 -9.93 32.27
N GLY A 446 -15.76 -9.59 33.26
CA GLY A 446 -14.33 -9.38 33.11
C GLY A 446 -13.96 -7.93 32.85
N VAL A 447 -12.70 -7.71 32.47
CA VAL A 447 -12.09 -6.40 32.25
C VAL A 447 -11.55 -6.32 30.83
N VAL A 448 -11.93 -5.26 30.13
CA VAL A 448 -11.48 -5.02 28.76
C VAL A 448 -10.00 -4.68 28.75
N ALA A 449 -9.20 -5.57 28.16
CA ALA A 449 -7.81 -5.30 27.88
C ALA A 449 -7.65 -4.56 26.56
N SER A 450 -8.28 -5.06 25.50
CA SER A 450 -8.20 -4.51 24.15
C SER A 450 -9.59 -4.56 23.52
N ARG A 451 -10.04 -3.44 22.95
CA ARG A 451 -11.37 -3.31 22.36
C ARG A 451 -11.43 -3.97 20.97
N GLY A 452 -12.64 -4.24 20.49
CA GLY A 452 -12.90 -4.87 19.20
C GLY A 452 -13.76 -6.12 19.33
N VAL A 453 -14.03 -6.74 18.19
CA VAL A 453 -14.80 -7.98 18.09
C VAL A 453 -14.00 -9.00 17.28
N GLY A 454 -13.92 -10.23 17.77
CA GLY A 454 -13.33 -11.35 17.04
C GLY A 454 -14.14 -12.61 17.21
N ALA A 455 -14.13 -13.50 16.20
CA ALA A 455 -14.83 -14.77 16.27
C ALA A 455 -14.02 -15.91 15.69
N GLY A 456 -14.15 -17.09 16.30
CA GLY A 456 -13.48 -18.30 15.85
C GLY A 456 -13.53 -19.44 16.87
N PRO A 457 -12.86 -20.57 16.55
CA PRO A 457 -12.84 -21.74 17.42
C PRO A 457 -12.03 -21.48 18.68
N VAL A 458 -12.58 -21.84 19.83
CA VAL A 458 -11.92 -21.74 21.14
C VAL A 458 -10.74 -22.71 21.22
N VAL A 459 -9.59 -22.18 21.60
CA VAL A 459 -8.38 -22.94 21.92
C VAL A 459 -8.06 -22.71 23.39
N ILE A 460 -8.29 -23.73 24.22
CA ILE A 460 -7.97 -23.66 25.65
C ILE A 460 -6.49 -23.97 25.84
N VAL A 461 -5.73 -22.96 26.23
CA VAL A 461 -4.28 -23.06 26.47
C VAL A 461 -4.04 -23.28 27.96
N ARG A 462 -3.58 -24.48 28.32
CA ARG A 462 -3.20 -24.85 29.70
C ARG A 462 -1.69 -24.85 29.88
N GLN A 463 -0.97 -25.18 28.82
CA GLN A 463 0.49 -25.24 28.77
C GLN A 463 0.99 -24.71 27.43
N ASP A 464 2.24 -24.24 27.38
CA ASP A 464 2.82 -23.62 26.19
C ASP A 464 2.83 -24.52 24.95
N GLN A 465 2.78 -25.84 25.15
CA GLN A 465 2.74 -26.81 24.06
C GLN A 465 1.40 -26.79 23.29
N ASP A 466 0.33 -26.31 23.92
CA ASP A 466 -1.00 -26.17 23.31
C ASP A 466 -1.05 -25.02 22.28
N LEU A 467 -0.01 -24.18 22.23
CA LEU A 467 0.16 -23.13 21.21
C LEU A 467 0.69 -23.70 19.89
N LYS A 468 1.18 -24.95 19.87
CA LYS A 468 1.63 -25.58 18.63
C LYS A 468 0.41 -25.92 17.77
N ASN A 469 0.48 -25.57 16.48
CA ASN A 469 -0.61 -25.74 15.51
C ASN A 469 -1.88 -24.94 15.87
N PHE A 470 -1.71 -23.75 16.44
CA PHE A 470 -2.82 -22.83 16.68
C PHE A 470 -3.52 -22.51 15.34
N PRO A 471 -4.86 -22.57 15.25
CA PRO A 471 -5.57 -22.32 14.01
C PRO A 471 -5.65 -20.82 13.70
N ASN A 472 -5.54 -20.46 12.41
CA ASN A 472 -5.82 -19.10 11.96
C ASN A 472 -7.26 -18.70 12.31
N GLY A 473 -7.42 -17.57 12.98
CA GLY A 473 -8.68 -17.07 13.51
C GLY A 473 -9.12 -17.72 14.84
N GLY A 474 -8.25 -18.44 15.56
CA GLY A 474 -8.60 -19.07 16.83
C GLY A 474 -8.88 -18.07 17.97
N VAL A 475 -9.76 -18.41 18.90
CA VAL A 475 -10.00 -17.64 20.14
C VAL A 475 -9.20 -18.26 21.27
N LEU A 476 -8.16 -17.56 21.75
CA LEU A 476 -7.28 -18.05 22.81
C LEU A 476 -7.96 -17.90 24.18
N VAL A 477 -8.15 -19.01 24.89
CA VAL A 477 -8.74 -19.02 26.24
C VAL A 477 -7.76 -19.63 27.24
N ALA A 478 -7.39 -18.91 28.30
CA ALA A 478 -6.38 -19.36 29.26
C ALA A 478 -6.69 -18.96 30.72
N ARG A 479 -6.14 -19.67 31.70
CA ARG A 479 -6.30 -19.29 33.12
C ARG A 479 -5.54 -18.01 33.47
N HIS A 480 -4.31 -17.90 32.97
CA HIS A 480 -3.40 -16.80 33.27
C HIS A 480 -2.73 -16.31 31.99
N SER A 481 -2.23 -15.09 32.03
CA SER A 481 -1.39 -14.53 30.97
C SER A 481 -0.05 -15.25 30.85
N SER A 482 0.39 -15.54 29.63
CA SER A 482 1.75 -16.02 29.36
C SER A 482 2.41 -15.13 28.29
N PRO A 483 3.69 -14.72 28.46
CA PRO A 483 4.45 -14.02 27.42
C PRO A 483 4.53 -14.81 26.11
N LYS A 484 4.45 -16.14 26.17
CA LYS A 484 4.55 -17.00 24.99
C LYS A 484 3.33 -16.94 24.07
N PHE A 485 2.20 -16.38 24.51
CA PHE A 485 1.04 -16.18 23.62
C PHE A 485 1.37 -15.27 22.43
N VAL A 486 2.44 -14.46 22.54
CA VAL A 486 2.97 -13.65 21.44
C VAL A 486 3.19 -14.45 20.14
N THR A 487 3.51 -15.74 20.24
CA THR A 487 3.79 -16.61 19.07
C THR A 487 2.59 -16.82 18.17
N VAL A 488 1.38 -16.75 18.71
CA VAL A 488 0.12 -17.04 17.99
C VAL A 488 -0.74 -15.79 17.78
N MET A 489 -0.28 -14.62 18.21
CA MET A 489 -1.09 -13.38 18.18
C MET A 489 -1.59 -13.03 16.78
N HIS A 490 -0.75 -13.18 15.76
CA HIS A 490 -1.10 -12.91 14.36
C HIS A 490 -2.20 -13.84 13.81
N GLN A 491 -2.44 -14.97 14.47
CA GLN A 491 -3.45 -15.97 14.12
C GLN A 491 -4.67 -15.92 15.05
N THR A 492 -4.62 -15.08 16.10
CA THR A 492 -5.63 -15.06 17.16
C THR A 492 -6.73 -14.05 16.83
N ALA A 493 -7.99 -14.50 16.80
CA ALA A 493 -9.15 -13.63 16.59
C ALA A 493 -9.55 -12.86 17.85
N ALA A 494 -9.42 -13.47 19.03
CA ALA A 494 -9.69 -12.83 20.32
C ALA A 494 -9.02 -13.58 21.47
N ILE A 495 -8.83 -12.91 22.61
CA ILE A 495 -8.23 -13.47 23.83
C ILE A 495 -9.20 -13.38 25.01
N ILE A 496 -9.34 -14.46 25.76
CA ILE A 496 -10.08 -14.49 27.02
C ILE A 496 -9.21 -15.10 28.10
N THR A 497 -9.08 -14.45 29.26
CA THR A 497 -8.41 -15.05 30.42
C THR A 497 -9.24 -15.03 31.69
N ASP A 498 -9.10 -16.06 32.52
CA ASP A 498 -9.76 -16.14 33.83
C ASP A 498 -9.18 -15.12 34.82
N GLY A 499 -7.87 -14.88 34.76
CA GLY A 499 -7.16 -13.87 35.56
C GLY A 499 -6.30 -12.95 34.71
N GLY A 500 -6.06 -11.73 35.20
CA GLY A 500 -5.23 -10.73 34.53
C GLY A 500 -5.63 -9.30 34.88
N SER A 501 -4.75 -8.33 34.66
CA SER A 501 -5.05 -6.90 34.87
C SER A 501 -5.13 -6.18 33.52
N PRO A 502 -6.01 -5.17 33.34
CA PRO A 502 -6.03 -4.29 32.16
C PRO A 502 -4.76 -3.46 31.96
N THR A 503 -3.88 -3.42 32.97
CA THR A 503 -2.55 -2.79 32.92
C THR A 503 -1.42 -3.83 32.92
N GLY A 504 -1.76 -5.12 32.97
CA GLY A 504 -0.80 -6.22 32.97
C GLY A 504 -0.20 -6.51 31.59
N HIS A 505 0.83 -7.35 31.59
CA HIS A 505 1.57 -7.74 30.37
C HIS A 505 0.66 -8.21 29.22
N MET A 506 -0.40 -8.96 29.52
CA MET A 506 -1.34 -9.43 28.51
C MET A 506 -2.20 -8.33 27.91
N ALA A 507 -2.62 -7.36 28.71
CA ALA A 507 -3.43 -6.26 28.20
C ALA A 507 -2.62 -5.35 27.27
N LEU A 508 -1.34 -5.16 27.59
CA LEU A 508 -0.38 -4.48 26.72
C LEU A 508 -0.19 -5.23 25.40
N LEU A 509 0.05 -6.54 25.45
CA LEU A 509 0.21 -7.38 24.25
C LEU A 509 -1.07 -7.39 23.39
N ALA A 510 -2.25 -7.57 23.98
CA ALA A 510 -3.51 -7.56 23.24
C ALA A 510 -3.75 -6.23 22.51
N ARG A 511 -3.43 -5.09 23.15
CA ARG A 511 -3.49 -3.77 22.52
C ARG A 511 -2.46 -3.62 21.40
N GLU A 512 -1.23 -4.08 21.63
CA GLU A 512 -0.12 -3.97 20.69
C GLU A 512 -0.39 -4.72 19.37
N PHE A 513 -0.99 -5.90 19.44
CA PHE A 513 -1.38 -6.69 18.28
C PHE A 513 -2.81 -6.43 17.80
N ARG A 514 -3.52 -5.46 18.41
CA ARG A 514 -4.94 -5.14 18.17
C ARG A 514 -5.87 -6.36 18.19
N VAL A 515 -5.57 -7.33 19.05
CA VAL A 515 -6.43 -8.50 19.26
C VAL A 515 -7.45 -8.15 20.35
N PRO A 516 -8.77 -8.26 20.09
CA PRO A 516 -9.81 -8.07 21.09
C PRO A 516 -9.57 -8.95 22.31
N ALA A 517 -9.63 -8.38 23.51
CA ALA A 517 -9.29 -9.12 24.73
C ALA A 517 -10.11 -8.76 25.95
N ILE A 518 -10.65 -9.80 26.61
CA ILE A 518 -11.33 -9.72 27.90
C ILE A 518 -10.52 -10.53 28.92
N LEU A 519 -10.00 -9.87 29.95
CA LEU A 519 -9.24 -10.52 31.02
C LEU A 519 -10.06 -10.59 32.29
N ASN A 520 -9.59 -11.37 33.27
CA ASN A 520 -10.22 -11.47 34.60
C ASN A 520 -11.70 -11.90 34.56
N THR A 521 -12.05 -12.82 33.66
CA THR A 521 -13.41 -13.36 33.54
C THR A 521 -13.77 -14.33 34.67
N GLY A 522 -12.78 -14.79 35.45
CA GLY A 522 -12.94 -15.71 36.57
C GLY A 522 -13.12 -17.18 36.18
N ASN A 523 -13.90 -17.47 35.14
CA ASN A 523 -14.32 -18.84 34.82
C ASN A 523 -14.45 -19.18 33.32
N ALA A 524 -13.90 -18.38 32.40
CA ALA A 524 -13.97 -18.66 30.97
C ALA A 524 -13.40 -20.03 30.58
N THR A 525 -12.32 -20.50 31.22
CA THR A 525 -11.75 -21.83 30.93
C THR A 525 -12.66 -22.99 31.35
N GLN A 526 -13.70 -22.73 32.14
CA GLN A 526 -14.68 -23.70 32.61
C GLN A 526 -15.99 -23.63 31.81
N VAL A 527 -16.35 -22.43 31.33
CA VAL A 527 -17.59 -22.18 30.58
C VAL A 527 -17.43 -22.51 29.09
N LEU A 528 -16.26 -22.23 28.51
CA LEU A 528 -15.99 -22.42 27.08
C LEU A 528 -15.39 -23.80 26.82
N SER A 529 -15.76 -24.43 25.70
CA SER A 529 -15.28 -25.75 25.30
C SER A 529 -14.26 -25.68 24.14
N PRO A 530 -13.22 -26.53 24.10
CA PRO A 530 -12.29 -26.58 22.97
C PRO A 530 -13.01 -26.81 21.63
N GLY A 531 -12.63 -26.06 20.60
CA GLY A 531 -13.21 -26.11 19.26
C GLY A 531 -14.57 -25.41 19.11
N GLN A 532 -15.19 -24.97 20.22
CA GLN A 532 -16.45 -24.23 20.18
C GLN A 532 -16.25 -22.91 19.46
N VAL A 533 -17.07 -22.60 18.44
CA VAL A 533 -17.03 -21.30 17.79
C VAL A 533 -17.75 -20.28 18.68
N VAL A 534 -17.07 -19.17 18.99
CA VAL A 534 -17.60 -18.08 19.80
C VAL A 534 -17.33 -16.74 19.15
N THR A 535 -18.12 -15.73 19.52
CA THR A 535 -17.86 -14.33 19.19
C THR A 535 -17.54 -13.57 20.46
N VAL A 536 -16.38 -12.95 20.52
CA VAL A 536 -15.91 -12.15 21.65
C VAL A 536 -16.12 -10.69 21.31
N ASP A 537 -17.05 -10.04 21.99
CA ASP A 537 -17.26 -8.60 21.93
C ASP A 537 -16.60 -7.94 23.14
N ALA A 538 -15.33 -7.57 22.96
CA ALA A 538 -14.54 -6.93 23.99
C ALA A 538 -14.94 -5.46 24.20
N ASN A 539 -15.80 -4.88 23.37
CA ASN A 539 -16.32 -3.53 23.61
C ASN A 539 -17.29 -3.51 24.80
N TYR A 540 -18.14 -4.54 24.88
CA TYR A 540 -19.18 -4.65 25.91
C TYR A 540 -18.98 -5.79 26.91
N LYS A 541 -17.86 -6.53 26.81
CA LYS A 541 -17.44 -7.63 27.69
C LYS A 541 -18.31 -8.88 27.58
N ASN A 542 -18.79 -9.16 26.37
CA ASN A 542 -19.65 -10.32 26.11
C ASN A 542 -18.92 -11.38 25.29
N VAL A 543 -19.24 -12.62 25.56
CA VAL A 543 -18.88 -13.76 24.71
C VAL A 543 -20.16 -14.46 24.31
N TYR A 544 -20.45 -14.50 23.01
CA TYR A 544 -21.64 -15.11 22.44
C TYR A 544 -21.34 -16.52 21.91
N ALA A 545 -22.32 -17.40 21.99
CA ALA A 545 -22.26 -18.70 21.32
C ALA A 545 -22.38 -18.52 19.80
N GLY A 546 -21.49 -19.17 19.04
CA GLY A 546 -21.47 -19.09 17.59
C GLY A 546 -20.84 -17.81 17.04
N ARG A 547 -20.96 -17.63 15.72
CA ARG A 547 -20.42 -16.49 14.98
C ARG A 547 -21.54 -15.46 14.74
N VAL A 548 -21.36 -14.24 15.25
CA VAL A 548 -22.34 -13.16 15.14
C VAL A 548 -21.88 -12.17 14.08
N GLU A 549 -22.36 -12.33 12.85
CA GLU A 549 -21.89 -11.54 11.70
C GLU A 549 -22.13 -10.03 11.85
N GLU A 550 -23.22 -9.63 12.49
CA GLU A 550 -23.53 -8.20 12.76
C GLU A 550 -22.54 -7.52 13.72
N LEU A 551 -21.73 -8.29 14.46
CA LEU A 551 -20.66 -7.75 15.30
C LEU A 551 -19.30 -7.80 14.59
N LEU A 552 -19.17 -8.59 13.53
CA LEU A 552 -17.94 -8.83 12.77
C LEU A 552 -17.82 -7.93 11.53
N THR A 553 -18.87 -7.19 11.17
CA THR A 553 -18.80 -6.16 10.14
C THR A 553 -17.67 -5.19 10.48
N PRO A 554 -16.67 -5.02 9.60
CA PRO A 554 -15.51 -4.21 9.92
C PRO A 554 -15.96 -2.78 10.22
N MET A 555 -15.68 -2.31 11.43
CA MET A 555 -15.55 -0.88 11.62
C MET A 555 -14.28 -0.45 10.87
N PRO A 556 -14.32 0.68 10.14
CA PRO A 556 -13.10 1.23 9.56
C PRO A 556 -12.05 1.33 10.68
N ALA A 557 -10.89 0.73 10.44
CA ALA A 557 -9.74 0.89 11.30
C ALA A 557 -9.32 2.36 11.29
N ASP A 558 -8.77 2.87 12.39
CA ASP A 558 -8.08 4.16 12.36
C ASP A 558 -6.81 3.97 11.48
N ASP A 559 -6.88 4.39 10.22
CA ASP A 559 -5.83 4.32 9.19
C ASP A 559 -4.51 5.04 9.57
N ASP A 560 -4.53 5.87 10.62
CA ASP A 560 -3.40 6.69 11.05
C ASP A 560 -2.18 5.87 11.55
N GLU A 561 -2.36 4.63 12.00
CA GLU A 561 -1.29 3.89 12.71
C GLU A 561 -0.31 3.11 11.83
N LEU A 562 -0.76 2.61 10.67
CA LEU A 562 0.12 1.93 9.69
C LEU A 562 0.77 2.96 8.77
N THR A 563 0.02 4.01 8.40
CA THR A 563 0.46 5.05 7.48
C THR A 563 1.66 5.85 8.00
N GLU A 564 1.80 6.02 9.32
CA GLU A 564 2.93 6.72 9.95
C GLU A 564 4.23 5.88 10.06
N THR A 565 4.21 4.58 9.75
CA THR A 565 5.41 3.73 9.88
C THR A 565 6.42 3.98 8.75
N PRO A 566 7.74 3.90 9.00
CA PRO A 566 8.74 4.08 7.94
C PRO A 566 8.58 3.11 6.78
N VAL A 567 8.28 1.84 7.05
CA VAL A 567 8.03 0.83 6.00
C VAL A 567 6.83 1.19 5.13
N PHE A 568 5.75 1.72 5.71
CA PHE A 568 4.62 2.21 4.92
C PHE A 568 4.98 3.48 4.13
N GLN A 569 5.76 4.39 4.71
CA GLN A 569 6.25 5.57 4.00
C GLN A 569 7.17 5.21 2.82
N THR A 570 8.02 4.20 2.98
CA THR A 570 8.82 3.61 1.90
C THR A 570 7.92 3.02 0.83
N LEU A 571 6.92 2.21 1.20
CA LEU A 571 5.95 1.67 0.23
C LEU A 571 5.22 2.79 -0.53
N LYS A 572 4.77 3.83 0.19
CA LYS A 572 4.10 5.00 -0.38
C LYS A 572 5.00 5.80 -1.31
N ALA A 573 6.28 5.92 -1.00
CA ALA A 573 7.27 6.57 -1.86
C ALA A 573 7.53 5.75 -3.14
N ILE A 574 7.67 4.43 -3.01
CA ILE A 574 7.80 3.50 -4.14
C ILE A 574 6.56 3.56 -5.02
N ALA A 575 5.36 3.58 -4.42
CA ALA A 575 4.10 3.63 -5.14
C ALA A 575 4.00 4.82 -6.10
N LYS A 576 4.56 5.98 -5.73
CA LYS A 576 4.62 7.16 -6.61
C LYS A 576 5.47 6.95 -7.87
N LYS A 577 6.43 6.02 -7.84
CA LYS A 577 7.27 5.64 -8.99
C LYS A 577 6.74 4.42 -9.75
N VAL A 578 5.72 3.75 -9.22
CA VAL A 578 5.15 2.54 -9.82
C VAL A 578 3.78 2.78 -10.43
N ALA A 579 2.83 3.32 -9.67
CA ALA A 579 1.40 3.28 -10.00
C ALA A 579 0.83 4.42 -10.87
N PRO A 580 1.22 5.70 -10.69
CA PRO A 580 0.62 6.80 -11.46
C PRO A 580 0.79 6.60 -12.97
N LEU A 581 -0.27 6.87 -13.75
CA LEU A 581 -0.22 6.84 -15.20
C LEU A 581 -0.15 8.26 -15.76
N ASN A 582 0.99 8.65 -16.29
CA ASN A 582 1.23 9.97 -16.88
C ASN A 582 1.11 9.92 -18.42
N LEU A 583 1.47 8.79 -19.04
CA LEU A 583 1.36 8.58 -20.49
C LEU A 583 -0.04 8.06 -20.88
N VAL A 584 -1.05 8.95 -20.91
CA VAL A 584 -2.44 8.54 -21.13
C VAL A 584 -2.82 8.48 -22.62
N ASN A 585 -2.46 9.51 -23.41
CA ASN A 585 -2.90 9.67 -24.80
C ASN A 585 -1.80 9.26 -25.80
N PRO A 586 -1.98 8.16 -26.55
CA PRO A 586 -1.00 7.69 -27.54
C PRO A 586 -0.79 8.58 -28.77
N GLN A 587 -1.61 9.63 -28.93
CA GLN A 587 -1.53 10.59 -30.02
C GLN A 587 -0.84 11.90 -29.61
N ASP A 588 -0.44 12.02 -28.35
CA ASP A 588 0.28 13.19 -27.83
C ASP A 588 1.76 13.12 -28.25
N PRO A 589 2.37 14.22 -28.72
CA PRO A 589 3.81 14.30 -28.94
C PRO A 589 4.67 13.90 -27.73
N THR A 590 4.13 14.01 -26.50
CA THR A 590 4.83 13.58 -25.28
C THR A 590 4.72 12.08 -25.00
N PHE A 591 4.03 11.29 -25.83
CA PHE A 591 3.98 9.84 -25.72
C PHE A 591 5.27 9.19 -26.24
N ALA A 592 6.38 9.46 -25.54
CA ALA A 592 7.73 9.00 -25.91
C ALA A 592 8.49 8.45 -24.69
N PRO A 593 9.50 7.58 -24.90
CA PRO A 593 10.27 6.96 -23.82
C PRO A 593 10.87 7.97 -22.82
N ALA A 594 11.35 9.12 -23.32
CA ALA A 594 11.92 10.19 -22.51
C ALA A 594 10.97 10.76 -21.44
N TYR A 595 9.66 10.66 -21.64
CA TYR A 595 8.64 11.17 -20.71
C TYR A 595 8.10 10.11 -19.74
N CYS A 596 8.57 8.87 -19.82
CA CYS A 596 8.20 7.84 -18.84
C CYS A 596 8.73 8.23 -17.45
N GLN A 597 7.84 8.41 -16.48
CA GLN A 597 8.21 8.77 -15.10
C GLN A 597 8.00 7.63 -14.11
N THR A 598 7.19 6.65 -14.50
CA THR A 598 6.79 5.52 -13.65
C THR A 598 6.89 4.19 -14.38
N ILE A 599 6.84 3.09 -13.63
CA ILE A 599 6.72 1.74 -14.20
C ILE A 599 5.43 1.61 -15.05
N HIS A 600 4.31 2.18 -14.61
CA HIS A 600 3.06 2.13 -15.37
C HIS A 600 3.18 2.83 -16.74
N ASP A 601 3.94 3.92 -16.83
CA ASP A 601 4.20 4.60 -18.11
C ASP A 601 4.96 3.69 -19.08
N ILE A 602 5.96 2.96 -18.61
CA ILE A 602 6.72 1.98 -19.41
C ILE A 602 5.80 0.88 -19.90
N VAL A 603 4.95 0.33 -19.03
CA VAL A 603 3.95 -0.68 -19.37
C VAL A 603 3.00 -0.18 -20.45
N ARG A 604 2.47 1.03 -20.27
CA ARG A 604 1.52 1.63 -21.21
C ARG A 604 2.16 1.88 -22.57
N PHE A 605 3.39 2.41 -22.60
CA PHE A 605 4.13 2.64 -23.83
C PHE A 605 4.44 1.33 -24.55
N ALA A 606 4.99 0.34 -23.82
CA ALA A 606 5.37 -0.94 -24.40
C ALA A 606 4.16 -1.69 -24.93
N HIS A 607 3.05 -1.70 -24.21
CA HIS A 607 1.80 -2.29 -24.67
C HIS A 607 1.31 -1.61 -25.96
N GLU A 608 1.18 -0.28 -25.98
CA GLU A 608 0.70 0.45 -27.16
C GLU A 608 1.57 0.21 -28.41
N TYR A 609 2.90 0.32 -28.29
CA TYR A 609 3.80 0.12 -29.42
C TYR A 609 3.97 -1.34 -29.81
N SER A 610 3.80 -2.29 -28.88
CA SER A 610 3.76 -3.71 -29.23
C SER A 610 2.58 -4.02 -30.15
N MET A 611 1.43 -3.41 -29.90
CA MET A 611 0.24 -3.54 -30.75
C MET A 611 0.51 -2.90 -32.11
N ARG A 612 1.06 -1.67 -32.13
CA ARG A 612 1.40 -1.01 -33.40
C ARG A 612 2.39 -1.82 -34.23
N ASP A 613 3.43 -2.36 -33.62
CA ASP A 613 4.48 -3.08 -34.35
C ASP A 613 4.08 -4.48 -34.77
N MET A 614 3.24 -5.15 -33.99
CA MET A 614 2.68 -6.43 -34.43
C MET A 614 1.72 -6.23 -35.61
N PHE A 615 1.00 -5.10 -35.67
CA PHE A 615 -0.17 -4.94 -36.53
C PHE A 615 -0.08 -3.88 -37.66
N ASN A 616 0.93 -2.99 -37.67
CA ASN A 616 1.29 -2.17 -38.84
C ASN A 616 2.15 -3.00 -39.83
N LEU A 617 1.49 -3.90 -40.55
CA LEU A 617 2.10 -4.77 -41.59
C LEU A 617 1.94 -4.24 -43.02
N ARG A 618 1.77 -2.92 -43.20
CA ARG A 618 1.34 -2.36 -44.49
C ARG A 618 2.43 -2.16 -45.54
N GLU A 619 3.72 -2.22 -45.21
CA GLU A 619 4.77 -1.76 -46.14
C GLU A 619 5.96 -2.73 -46.38
N GLY A 620 5.97 -3.94 -45.81
CA GLY A 620 7.17 -4.78 -45.80
C GLY A 620 7.08 -6.19 -46.40
N PHE A 621 5.93 -6.63 -46.91
CA PHE A 621 5.84 -7.97 -47.53
C PHE A 621 6.26 -7.92 -48.99
N ASP A 622 7.55 -7.85 -49.23
CA ASP A 622 8.12 -8.18 -50.53
C ASP A 622 8.98 -9.45 -50.38
N LYS A 623 8.54 -10.55 -51.04
CA LYS A 623 9.35 -11.69 -51.53
C LYS A 623 9.38 -13.09 -50.87
N ASN A 624 8.56 -13.47 -49.89
CA ASN A 624 8.51 -14.90 -49.50
C ASN A 624 7.13 -15.55 -49.66
N GLU A 625 6.89 -16.13 -50.85
CA GLU A 625 5.68 -16.88 -51.26
C GLU A 625 5.48 -18.24 -50.56
N GLY A 626 6.19 -18.54 -49.47
CA GLY A 626 6.31 -19.90 -48.91
C GLY A 626 5.20 -20.38 -47.96
N GLU A 627 4.45 -19.48 -47.30
CA GLU A 627 3.53 -19.84 -46.20
C GLU A 627 2.07 -19.38 -46.42
N ALA A 628 1.77 -18.78 -47.57
CA ALA A 628 0.44 -18.29 -47.88
C ALA A 628 -0.40 -19.35 -48.62
N CYS A 629 -1.65 -19.54 -48.21
CA CYS A 629 -2.60 -20.48 -48.82
C CYS A 629 -3.88 -19.78 -49.26
N ASP A 630 -4.52 -20.26 -50.33
CA ASP A 630 -5.77 -19.64 -50.81
C ASP A 630 -6.99 -20.26 -50.11
N LEU A 631 -7.88 -19.43 -49.54
CA LEU A 631 -9.15 -19.89 -48.95
C LEU A 631 -10.15 -20.25 -50.06
N GLU A 632 -10.65 -21.49 -50.06
CA GLU A 632 -11.74 -21.91 -50.93
C GLU A 632 -13.04 -21.23 -50.48
N SER A 633 -13.58 -20.40 -51.37
CA SER A 633 -14.75 -19.58 -51.08
C SER A 633 -15.57 -19.34 -52.35
N ASP A 634 -16.89 -19.23 -52.19
CA ASP A 634 -17.84 -18.88 -53.26
C ASP A 634 -17.90 -17.37 -53.52
N LEU A 635 -17.01 -16.60 -52.88
CA LEU A 635 -16.88 -15.17 -53.07
C LEU A 635 -16.18 -14.86 -54.41
N PRO A 636 -16.52 -13.76 -55.09
CA PRO A 636 -15.99 -13.44 -56.42
C PRO A 636 -14.57 -12.85 -56.40
N PHE A 637 -13.83 -13.01 -55.31
CA PHE A 637 -12.45 -12.56 -55.16
C PHE A 637 -11.68 -13.60 -54.32
N LYS A 638 -10.37 -13.70 -54.55
CA LYS A 638 -9.50 -14.62 -53.82
C LYS A 638 -9.09 -14.02 -52.48
N ILE A 639 -9.07 -14.87 -51.44
CA ILE A 639 -8.57 -14.52 -50.12
C ILE A 639 -7.32 -15.35 -49.86
N ARG A 640 -6.18 -14.66 -49.73
CA ARG A 640 -4.91 -15.27 -49.38
C ARG A 640 -4.73 -15.29 -47.87
N MET A 641 -4.61 -16.46 -47.28
CA MET A 641 -4.47 -16.68 -45.84
C MET A 641 -3.02 -16.91 -45.44
N LEU A 642 -2.60 -16.29 -44.35
CA LEU A 642 -1.31 -16.53 -43.69
C LEU A 642 -1.59 -16.98 -42.24
N ASP A 643 -1.15 -18.18 -41.87
CA ASP A 643 -1.25 -18.68 -40.51
C ASP A 643 -0.01 -18.27 -39.71
N MET A 644 -0.23 -17.53 -38.62
CA MET A 644 0.81 -17.06 -37.71
C MET A 644 1.03 -18.04 -36.54
N GLY A 645 0.24 -19.11 -36.47
CA GLY A 645 0.32 -20.15 -35.45
C GLY A 645 -1.06 -20.56 -34.94
N GLY A 646 -1.44 -21.82 -35.15
CA GLY A 646 -2.68 -22.40 -34.61
C GLY A 646 -3.97 -21.85 -35.23
N GLY A 647 -3.89 -21.04 -36.29
CA GLY A 647 -5.02 -20.47 -37.01
C GLY A 647 -5.64 -21.43 -38.03
N LEU A 648 -4.89 -22.42 -38.52
CA LEU A 648 -5.32 -23.45 -39.48
C LEU A 648 -4.95 -24.89 -39.05
N LYS A 649 -5.75 -25.90 -39.42
CA LYS A 649 -5.48 -27.33 -39.11
C LYS A 649 -4.31 -27.96 -39.89
N SER A 650 -3.88 -27.38 -41.02
CA SER A 650 -2.76 -27.87 -41.83
C SER A 650 -2.25 -26.76 -42.76
N ALA A 651 -1.08 -26.20 -42.44
CA ALA A 651 -0.40 -25.17 -43.23
C ALA A 651 0.30 -25.70 -44.50
N GLY A 652 0.20 -26.99 -44.80
CA GLY A 652 0.96 -27.65 -45.88
C GLY A 652 0.30 -27.67 -47.28
N GLY A 653 -0.86 -27.05 -47.46
CA GLY A 653 -1.62 -27.07 -48.71
C GLY A 653 -1.73 -25.70 -49.37
N ARG A 654 -1.64 -25.65 -50.71
CA ARG A 654 -1.82 -24.41 -51.51
C ARG A 654 -3.25 -23.83 -51.41
N ARG A 655 -4.20 -24.60 -50.85
CA ARG A 655 -5.61 -24.23 -50.62
C ARG A 655 -6.11 -24.73 -49.27
N VAL A 656 -6.97 -23.94 -48.63
CA VAL A 656 -7.59 -24.21 -47.31
C VAL A 656 -9.11 -24.09 -47.44
N ARG A 657 -9.87 -24.99 -46.80
CA ARG A 657 -11.34 -24.89 -46.77
C ARG A 657 -11.80 -24.17 -45.51
N PRO A 658 -13.00 -23.55 -45.50
CA PRO A 658 -13.53 -22.89 -44.31
C PRO A 658 -13.58 -23.76 -43.04
N LYS A 659 -13.74 -25.09 -43.18
CA LYS A 659 -13.74 -26.05 -42.06
C LYS A 659 -12.37 -26.32 -41.44
N ASP A 660 -11.31 -25.93 -42.14
CA ASP A 660 -9.91 -26.11 -41.75
C ASP A 660 -9.40 -24.90 -40.94
N ILE A 661 -10.22 -23.84 -40.80
CA ILE A 661 -9.96 -22.66 -39.95
C ILE A 661 -10.17 -23.00 -38.47
N THR A 662 -9.16 -22.77 -37.64
CA THR A 662 -9.20 -22.93 -36.17
C THR A 662 -9.21 -21.60 -35.42
N SER A 663 -8.79 -20.51 -36.06
CA SER A 663 -8.84 -19.16 -35.48
C SER A 663 -10.24 -18.81 -34.98
N ILE A 664 -10.37 -18.61 -33.67
CA ILE A 664 -11.62 -18.29 -32.99
C ILE A 664 -12.24 -16.99 -33.55
N PRO A 665 -11.53 -15.84 -33.60
CA PRO A 665 -12.11 -14.61 -34.11
C PRO A 665 -12.37 -14.66 -35.63
N PHE A 666 -11.47 -15.26 -36.42
CA PHE A 666 -11.66 -15.34 -37.87
C PHE A 666 -12.88 -16.17 -38.24
N LYS A 667 -13.14 -17.26 -37.52
CA LYS A 667 -14.32 -18.09 -37.75
C LYS A 667 -15.62 -17.31 -37.54
N ALA A 668 -15.73 -16.55 -36.44
CA ALA A 668 -16.89 -15.71 -36.16
C ALA A 668 -17.07 -14.62 -37.22
N PHE A 669 -16.00 -13.93 -37.60
CA PHE A 669 -16.03 -12.94 -38.68
C PHE A 669 -16.46 -13.56 -40.02
N TRP A 670 -15.91 -14.73 -40.37
CA TRP A 670 -16.20 -15.45 -41.60
C TRP A 670 -17.65 -15.93 -41.70
N GLU A 671 -18.25 -16.35 -40.58
CA GLU A 671 -19.68 -16.64 -40.49
C GLU A 671 -20.53 -15.41 -40.88
N GLY A 672 -20.12 -14.22 -40.45
CA GLY A 672 -20.72 -12.95 -40.84
C GLY A 672 -20.62 -12.66 -42.34
N VAL A 673 -19.42 -12.79 -42.90
CA VAL A 673 -19.15 -12.55 -44.33
C VAL A 673 -20.00 -13.48 -45.21
N ARG A 674 -20.11 -14.76 -44.84
CA ARG A 674 -20.88 -15.76 -45.60
C ARG A 674 -22.39 -15.63 -45.46
N ALA A 675 -22.87 -15.01 -44.38
CA ALA A 675 -24.30 -14.83 -44.15
C ALA A 675 -24.95 -13.84 -45.14
N MET A 676 -24.14 -12.97 -45.78
CA MET A 676 -24.62 -11.98 -46.73
C MET A 676 -24.60 -12.52 -48.16
N ARG A 677 -25.67 -12.28 -48.93
CA ARG A 677 -25.71 -12.66 -50.35
C ARG A 677 -24.81 -11.75 -51.17
N TRP A 678 -23.92 -12.35 -51.96
CA TRP A 678 -23.14 -11.66 -52.98
C TRP A 678 -23.94 -11.57 -54.29
N PRO A 679 -24.00 -10.41 -54.96
CA PRO A 679 -24.71 -10.28 -56.23
C PRO A 679 -24.13 -11.22 -57.29
N GLN A 680 -24.95 -12.13 -57.81
CA GLN A 680 -24.63 -12.98 -58.95
C GLN A 680 -25.00 -12.23 -60.25
N GLY A 681 -24.05 -12.06 -61.17
CA GLY A 681 -24.28 -11.37 -62.43
C GLY A 681 -25.08 -12.21 -63.44
N LYS A 682 -26.26 -11.69 -63.82
CA LYS A 682 -27.01 -11.78 -65.10
C LYS A 682 -28.48 -12.19 -64.94
N PRO A 683 -29.40 -11.37 -65.48
CA PRO A 683 -30.59 -11.87 -66.14
C PRO A 683 -30.60 -11.49 -67.63
N THR A 684 -30.63 -12.52 -68.46
CA THR A 684 -31.11 -12.51 -69.84
C THR A 684 -32.62 -12.21 -69.88
N SER A 685 -33.04 -11.50 -70.94
CA SER A 685 -34.42 -11.23 -71.41
C SER A 685 -35.17 -10.00 -70.84
N THR A 686 -35.28 -9.00 -71.73
CA THR A 686 -36.41 -8.08 -72.02
C THR A 686 -37.47 -7.88 -70.93
N THR A 687 -37.47 -6.74 -70.23
CA THR A 687 -38.04 -5.42 -70.62
C THR A 687 -38.17 -4.59 -69.33
N SER A 688 -37.26 -3.66 -69.03
CA SER A 688 -37.47 -2.49 -68.15
C SER A 688 -36.13 -1.79 -67.82
N LEU A 689 -36.08 -0.46 -68.01
CA LEU A 689 -35.17 0.54 -67.42
C LEU A 689 -33.64 0.34 -67.48
N SER A 690 -33.13 -0.64 -68.22
CA SER A 690 -31.69 -0.98 -68.24
C SER A 690 -30.82 -0.19 -69.23
N SER A 691 -31.30 0.89 -69.86
CA SER A 691 -30.51 1.64 -70.86
C SER A 691 -29.62 2.75 -70.30
N ILE A 692 -29.56 2.93 -68.97
CA ILE A 692 -28.56 3.81 -68.31
C ILE A 692 -27.35 3.00 -67.81
N PHE A 693 -27.43 1.67 -67.88
CA PHE A 693 -26.38 0.75 -67.46
C PHE A 693 -25.84 0.03 -68.69
N VAL A 694 -24.79 0.58 -69.31
CA VAL A 694 -23.68 -0.11 -70.03
C VAL A 694 -22.90 0.95 -70.83
N LYS A 695 -21.75 1.34 -70.26
CA LYS A 695 -20.50 1.81 -70.87
C LYS A 695 -19.43 1.53 -69.81
N THR A 696 -18.34 0.80 -70.00
CA THR A 696 -17.84 -0.09 -71.05
C THR A 696 -16.73 -0.90 -70.36
N GLU A 697 -16.77 -2.24 -70.39
CA GLU A 697 -15.66 -3.11 -69.95
C GLU A 697 -14.37 -2.89 -70.76
N GLU A 698 -14.45 -2.19 -71.89
CA GLU A 698 -13.31 -1.89 -72.78
C GLU A 698 -12.47 -0.67 -72.35
N GLU A 699 -12.95 0.24 -71.49
CA GLU A 699 -12.16 1.41 -71.04
C GLU A 699 -11.34 1.16 -69.76
N LEU A 700 -11.46 -0.02 -69.15
CA LEU A 700 -10.74 -0.41 -67.92
C LEU A 700 -9.50 -1.28 -68.20
N ALA A 701 -9.22 -1.60 -69.47
CA ALA A 701 -8.17 -2.52 -69.86
C ALA A 701 -6.83 -1.86 -70.26
N GLU A 702 -6.71 -0.53 -70.19
CA GLU A 702 -5.44 0.17 -70.44
C GLU A 702 -4.90 0.81 -69.16
N GLY A 703 -4.13 0.02 -68.40
CA GLY A 703 -3.43 0.46 -67.20
C GLY A 703 -2.72 -0.72 -66.54
N GLU A 704 -1.47 -0.97 -66.93
CA GLU A 704 -0.62 -2.03 -66.42
C GLU A 704 -0.49 -2.02 -64.89
N THR A 705 -1.03 -3.05 -64.20
CA THR A 705 -0.39 -3.87 -63.13
C THR A 705 -1.41 -4.82 -62.48
N PRO A 706 -1.30 -6.16 -62.65
CA PRO A 706 -2.31 -7.14 -62.21
C PRO A 706 -2.27 -7.49 -60.69
N TYR A 707 -1.65 -6.66 -59.85
CA TYR A 707 -1.37 -6.99 -58.44
C TYR A 707 -2.12 -6.13 -57.39
N ARG A 708 -3.11 -5.32 -57.78
CA ARG A 708 -3.86 -4.45 -56.85
C ARG A 708 -5.15 -5.04 -56.23
N ASP A 709 -5.59 -6.24 -56.63
CA ASP A 709 -6.91 -6.80 -56.27
C ASP A 709 -6.88 -8.06 -55.38
N GLN A 710 -5.87 -8.22 -54.50
CA GLN A 710 -5.80 -9.39 -53.61
C GLN A 710 -6.21 -9.05 -52.17
N SER A 711 -7.25 -9.73 -51.68
CA SER A 711 -7.66 -9.67 -50.27
C SER A 711 -6.87 -10.67 -49.45
N TYR A 712 -6.48 -10.31 -48.22
CA TYR A 712 -5.67 -11.16 -47.35
C TYR A 712 -6.26 -11.34 -45.96
N ALA A 713 -5.93 -12.47 -45.35
CA ALA A 713 -6.29 -12.82 -43.98
C ALA A 713 -5.06 -13.31 -43.22
N LEU A 714 -4.62 -12.60 -42.19
CA LEU A 714 -3.64 -13.11 -41.22
C LEU A 714 -4.40 -13.70 -40.04
N VAL A 715 -4.09 -14.93 -39.65
CA VAL A 715 -4.82 -15.65 -38.60
C VAL A 715 -3.89 -16.34 -37.61
N SER A 716 -4.27 -16.37 -36.34
CA SER A 716 -3.73 -17.29 -35.31
C SER A 716 -4.90 -17.90 -34.54
N ASP A 717 -4.63 -18.78 -33.59
CA ASP A 717 -5.59 -19.29 -32.59
C ASP A 717 -6.60 -18.24 -32.07
N ASN A 718 -6.10 -17.09 -31.58
CA ASN A 718 -6.87 -16.03 -30.92
C ASN A 718 -6.84 -14.69 -31.69
N TYR A 719 -6.21 -14.62 -32.86
CA TYR A 719 -6.06 -13.39 -33.63
C TYR A 719 -6.57 -13.51 -35.06
N MET A 720 -7.08 -12.40 -35.60
CA MET A 720 -7.30 -12.21 -37.02
C MET A 720 -6.99 -10.78 -37.49
N ASN A 721 -6.55 -10.65 -38.73
CA ASN A 721 -6.63 -9.43 -39.51
C ASN A 721 -7.09 -9.79 -40.91
N PHE A 722 -8.23 -9.25 -41.32
CA PHE A 722 -8.79 -9.44 -42.64
C PHE A 722 -8.83 -8.10 -43.36
N SER A 723 -8.21 -8.04 -44.54
CA SER A 723 -8.19 -6.85 -45.38
C SER A 723 -8.77 -7.18 -46.76
N ILE A 724 -9.75 -6.39 -47.17
CA ILE A 724 -10.45 -6.52 -48.45
C ILE A 724 -10.16 -5.32 -49.33
N HIS A 725 -9.81 -5.61 -50.59
CA HIS A 725 -9.58 -4.61 -51.63
C HIS A 725 -10.52 -4.92 -52.81
N LEU A 726 -11.51 -4.05 -53.06
CA LEU A 726 -12.51 -4.21 -54.12
C LEU A 726 -12.61 -2.90 -54.92
N GLY A 727 -11.84 -2.80 -56.00
CA GLY A 727 -11.74 -1.56 -56.79
C GLY A 727 -11.21 -0.41 -55.93
N TYR A 728 -12.01 0.65 -55.76
CA TYR A 728 -11.65 1.84 -54.96
C TYR A 728 -12.05 1.76 -53.48
N HIS A 729 -12.56 0.61 -53.01
CA HIS A 729 -13.01 0.40 -51.64
C HIS A 729 -12.03 -0.47 -50.87
N PHE A 730 -11.47 0.08 -49.78
CA PHE A 730 -10.58 -0.62 -48.86
C PHE A 730 -11.24 -0.72 -47.48
N SER A 731 -11.28 -1.93 -46.92
CA SER A 731 -11.69 -2.13 -45.54
C SER A 731 -10.81 -3.18 -44.87
N SER A 732 -10.48 -2.96 -43.60
CA SER A 732 -9.80 -3.96 -42.78
C SER A 732 -10.50 -4.14 -41.44
N VAL A 733 -10.54 -5.39 -40.97
CA VAL A 733 -11.07 -5.79 -39.67
C VAL A 733 -10.01 -6.59 -38.96
N GLU A 734 -9.64 -6.16 -37.77
CA GLU A 734 -8.65 -6.81 -36.92
C GLU A 734 -9.26 -7.13 -35.57
N ALA A 735 -8.94 -8.29 -35.00
CA ALA A 735 -9.36 -8.61 -33.65
C ALA A 735 -8.45 -9.63 -32.98
N TYR A 736 -8.29 -9.45 -31.66
CA TYR A 736 -7.75 -10.46 -30.75
C TYR A 736 -8.83 -10.82 -29.74
N VAL A 737 -9.09 -12.11 -29.58
CA VAL A 737 -10.14 -12.62 -28.70
C VAL A 737 -9.65 -13.85 -27.96
N SER A 738 -9.48 -13.72 -26.65
CA SER A 738 -9.14 -14.76 -25.68
C SER A 738 -10.16 -14.80 -24.54
N ASP A 739 -9.95 -15.69 -23.57
CA ASP A 739 -10.77 -15.76 -22.35
C ASP A 739 -10.42 -14.63 -21.34
N GLN A 740 -9.31 -13.92 -21.52
CA GLN A 740 -8.91 -12.77 -20.70
C GLN A 740 -9.50 -11.48 -21.27
N ILE A 741 -10.42 -10.86 -20.52
CA ILE A 741 -11.16 -9.66 -20.98
C ILE A 741 -10.21 -8.52 -21.38
N ASN A 742 -9.13 -8.33 -20.63
CA ASN A 742 -8.20 -7.21 -20.84
C ASN A 742 -7.42 -7.29 -22.16
N ASP A 743 -7.26 -8.49 -22.73
CA ASP A 743 -6.53 -8.70 -23.99
C ASP A 743 -7.43 -8.49 -25.22
N ASN A 744 -8.75 -8.52 -25.03
CA ASN A 744 -9.72 -8.54 -26.11
C ASN A 744 -9.86 -7.16 -26.77
N TYR A 745 -9.69 -7.11 -28.10
CA TYR A 745 -9.97 -5.91 -28.89
C TYR A 745 -10.44 -6.24 -30.31
N LEU A 746 -11.09 -5.26 -30.91
CA LEU A 746 -11.53 -5.25 -32.30
C LEU A 746 -11.26 -3.86 -32.88
N THR A 747 -10.64 -3.80 -34.05
CA THR A 747 -10.40 -2.58 -34.79
C THR A 747 -10.98 -2.71 -36.20
N PHE A 748 -11.59 -1.64 -36.70
CA PHE A 748 -12.15 -1.56 -38.03
C PHE A 748 -11.64 -0.31 -38.73
N HIS A 749 -11.12 -0.46 -39.95
CA HIS A 749 -10.75 0.65 -40.80
C HIS A 749 -11.51 0.57 -42.12
N PHE A 750 -11.94 1.73 -42.60
CA PHE A 750 -12.58 1.89 -43.89
C PHE A 750 -12.02 3.11 -44.61
N HIS A 751 -11.71 2.95 -45.90
CA HIS A 751 -11.18 4.00 -46.78
C HIS A 751 -11.66 3.83 -48.22
N GLY A 752 -12.10 4.93 -48.84
CA GLY A 752 -12.22 5.07 -50.29
C GLY A 752 -13.62 4.92 -50.89
N GLY A 753 -13.70 5.27 -52.18
CA GLY A 753 -14.83 5.02 -53.07
C GLY A 753 -14.73 5.69 -54.45
N GLY A 754 -15.30 5.04 -55.48
CA GLY A 754 -15.23 5.50 -56.88
C GLY A 754 -16.37 6.43 -57.30
N SER A 755 -17.07 7.04 -56.34
CA SER A 755 -18.29 7.84 -56.58
C SER A 755 -18.12 9.33 -56.27
N THR A 756 -19.14 10.13 -56.58
CA THR A 756 -19.18 11.56 -56.23
C THR A 756 -18.94 11.77 -54.72
N PRO A 757 -18.33 12.91 -54.30
CA PRO A 757 -18.07 13.22 -52.90
C PRO A 757 -19.29 13.06 -51.99
N GLU A 758 -20.47 13.51 -52.45
CA GLU A 758 -21.75 13.40 -51.72
C GLU A 758 -22.16 11.94 -51.43
N ARG A 759 -21.89 11.00 -52.34
CA ARG A 759 -22.24 9.58 -52.17
C ARG A 759 -21.26 8.86 -51.23
N ARG A 760 -19.98 9.26 -51.25
CA ARG A 760 -18.97 8.78 -50.29
C ARG A 760 -19.30 9.25 -48.87
N GLU A 761 -19.70 10.50 -48.75
CA GLU A 761 -20.16 11.11 -47.49
C GLU A 761 -21.37 10.36 -46.90
N ARG A 762 -22.38 10.06 -47.73
CA ARG A 762 -23.56 9.28 -47.32
C ARG A 762 -23.22 7.87 -46.86
N ARG A 763 -22.27 7.20 -47.51
CA ARG A 763 -21.83 5.88 -47.08
C ARG A 763 -21.07 5.94 -45.76
N ALA A 764 -20.16 6.90 -45.61
CA ALA A 764 -19.45 7.08 -44.36
C ALA A 764 -20.44 7.29 -43.21
N ARG A 765 -21.50 8.10 -43.41
CA ARG A 765 -22.61 8.24 -42.46
C ARG A 765 -23.33 6.91 -42.16
N LEU A 766 -23.60 6.07 -43.17
CA LEU A 766 -24.21 4.75 -42.97
C LEU A 766 -23.33 3.85 -42.09
N ILE A 767 -22.03 3.78 -42.40
CA ILE A 767 -21.07 2.94 -41.68
C ILE A 767 -20.92 3.43 -40.23
N GLU A 768 -20.77 4.75 -40.06
CA GLU A 768 -20.73 5.44 -38.77
C GLU A 768 -21.94 5.08 -37.90
N THR A 769 -23.15 5.22 -38.46
CA THR A 769 -24.38 4.92 -37.71
C THR A 769 -24.46 3.46 -37.30
N ILE A 770 -24.01 2.53 -38.15
CA ILE A 770 -24.02 1.09 -37.81
C ILE A 770 -22.97 0.76 -36.75
N ILE A 771 -21.77 1.34 -36.83
CA ILE A 771 -20.69 1.17 -35.85
C ILE A 771 -21.10 1.71 -34.48
N ASP A 772 -21.86 2.80 -34.43
CA ASP A 772 -22.44 3.34 -33.20
C ASP A 772 -23.37 2.34 -32.49
N HIS A 773 -24.21 1.64 -33.26
CA HIS A 773 -25.08 0.58 -32.71
C HIS A 773 -24.30 -0.64 -32.18
N LEU A 774 -23.01 -0.76 -32.53
CA LEU A 774 -22.12 -1.80 -32.02
C LEU A 774 -21.31 -1.35 -30.80
N HIS A 775 -21.47 -0.09 -30.38
CA HIS A 775 -20.75 0.57 -29.29
C HIS A 775 -19.23 0.68 -29.51
N LEU A 776 -18.81 0.76 -30.77
CA LEU A 776 -17.41 1.00 -31.12
C LEU A 776 -17.11 2.50 -30.99
N GLN A 777 -15.98 2.83 -30.37
CA GLN A 777 -15.46 4.20 -30.41
C GLN A 777 -14.85 4.45 -31.78
N TYR A 778 -15.25 5.52 -32.47
CA TYR A 778 -14.74 5.79 -33.82
C TYR A 778 -14.28 7.24 -34.02
N LYS A 779 -13.43 7.43 -35.03
CA LYS A 779 -13.00 8.72 -35.56
C LYS A 779 -13.27 8.74 -37.05
N ARG A 780 -13.74 9.90 -37.53
CA ARG A 780 -14.05 10.13 -38.93
C ARG A 780 -13.29 11.33 -39.47
N LYS A 781 -12.68 11.19 -40.64
CA LYS A 781 -12.03 12.28 -41.39
C LYS A 781 -12.43 12.18 -42.86
N GLY A 782 -13.48 12.89 -43.25
CA GLY A 782 -14.08 12.76 -44.57
C GLY A 782 -14.77 11.40 -44.75
N ASP A 783 -14.34 10.62 -45.74
CA ASP A 783 -14.82 9.26 -46.03
C ASP A 783 -14.00 8.15 -45.34
N ILE A 784 -13.02 8.53 -44.51
CA ILE A 784 -12.19 7.61 -43.73
C ILE A 784 -12.82 7.41 -42.36
N ILE A 785 -12.99 6.15 -41.98
CA ILE A 785 -13.51 5.75 -40.66
C ILE A 785 -12.52 4.79 -40.01
N GLU A 786 -12.17 5.10 -38.76
CA GLU A 786 -11.41 4.22 -37.89
C GLU A 786 -12.22 3.98 -36.62
N ALA A 787 -12.48 2.73 -36.28
CA ALA A 787 -13.31 2.37 -35.14
C ALA A 787 -12.66 1.26 -34.29
N ARG A 788 -12.87 1.30 -32.98
CA ARG A 788 -12.23 0.39 -32.01
C ARG A 788 -13.18 0.01 -30.88
N LEU A 789 -13.07 -1.25 -30.46
CA LEU A 789 -13.67 -1.81 -29.25
C LEU A 789 -12.58 -2.55 -28.46
N ALA A 790 -12.58 -2.46 -27.13
CA ALA A 790 -11.65 -3.21 -26.29
C ALA A 790 -12.29 -3.53 -24.93
N LYS A 791 -11.76 -4.56 -24.25
CA LYS A 791 -12.14 -4.95 -22.88
C LYS A 791 -13.55 -5.51 -22.72
N TYR A 792 -14.00 -6.33 -23.67
CA TYR A 792 -15.29 -7.02 -23.58
C TYR A 792 -15.12 -8.55 -23.44
N PRO A 793 -16.08 -9.24 -22.82
CA PRO A 793 -16.07 -10.70 -22.73
C PRO A 793 -16.03 -11.37 -24.11
N ARG A 794 -15.37 -12.53 -24.17
CA ARG A 794 -15.21 -13.33 -25.40
C ARG A 794 -16.51 -13.50 -26.20
N ALA A 795 -17.60 -13.91 -25.54
CA ALA A 795 -18.88 -14.14 -26.20
C ALA A 795 -19.41 -12.87 -26.91
N GLN A 796 -19.31 -11.72 -26.24
CA GLN A 796 -19.73 -10.43 -26.74
C GLN A 796 -18.83 -9.92 -27.89
N MET A 797 -17.53 -10.21 -27.85
CA MET A 797 -16.59 -9.90 -28.93
C MET A 797 -16.92 -10.70 -30.21
N LEU A 798 -17.20 -12.01 -30.07
CA LEU A 798 -17.53 -12.87 -31.20
C LEU A 798 -18.84 -12.48 -31.87
N GLN A 799 -19.87 -12.10 -31.10
CA GLN A 799 -21.13 -11.58 -31.65
C GLN A 799 -20.91 -10.36 -32.53
N ARG A 800 -20.11 -9.39 -32.06
CA ARG A 800 -19.79 -8.18 -32.81
C ARG A 800 -18.94 -8.49 -34.05
N LEU A 801 -18.01 -9.45 -33.98
CA LEU A 801 -17.24 -9.91 -35.14
C LEU A 801 -18.13 -10.48 -36.25
N VAL A 802 -19.17 -11.25 -35.90
CA VAL A 802 -20.16 -11.73 -36.88
C VAL A 802 -20.85 -10.55 -37.57
N ILE A 803 -21.24 -9.51 -36.82
CA ILE A 803 -21.89 -8.33 -37.41
C ILE A 803 -20.90 -7.53 -38.26
N MET A 804 -19.63 -7.41 -37.85
CA MET A 804 -18.58 -6.78 -38.64
C MET A 804 -18.37 -7.50 -39.98
N GLY A 805 -18.36 -8.84 -40.00
CA GLY A 805 -18.28 -9.61 -41.25
C GLY A 805 -19.46 -9.32 -42.21
N LYS A 806 -20.66 -9.16 -41.66
CA LYS A 806 -21.83 -8.74 -42.44
C LYS A 806 -21.69 -7.32 -42.95
N LEU A 807 -21.25 -6.38 -42.11
CA LEU A 807 -21.05 -4.98 -42.48
C LEU A 807 -20.01 -4.82 -43.59
N THR A 808 -18.87 -5.53 -43.50
CA THR A 808 -17.84 -5.57 -44.55
C THR A 808 -18.41 -6.05 -45.89
N SER A 809 -19.37 -7.00 -45.87
CA SER A 809 -20.02 -7.49 -47.08
C SER A 809 -21.15 -6.56 -47.56
N TYR A 810 -21.90 -5.96 -46.64
CA TYR A 810 -23.05 -5.10 -46.91
C TYR A 810 -22.64 -3.77 -47.53
N THR A 811 -21.52 -3.21 -47.08
CA THR A 811 -21.02 -1.89 -47.52
C THR A 811 -20.41 -1.90 -48.92
N LYS A 812 -20.42 -3.07 -49.59
CA LYS A 812 -19.95 -3.25 -50.95
C LYS A 812 -20.82 -2.48 -51.96
N GLN A 813 -20.21 -1.58 -52.73
CA GLN A 813 -20.84 -0.84 -53.85
C GLN A 813 -22.14 -0.08 -53.50
N LEU A 814 -22.45 0.14 -52.21
CA LEU A 814 -23.62 0.93 -51.79
C LEU A 814 -23.56 2.39 -52.27
N ASP A 815 -22.36 2.90 -52.59
CA ASP A 815 -22.18 4.26 -53.13
C ASP A 815 -22.94 4.48 -54.45
N MET A 816 -23.16 3.43 -55.23
CA MET A 816 -23.90 3.53 -56.49
C MET A 816 -25.41 3.71 -56.27
N VAL A 817 -25.92 3.30 -55.11
CA VAL A 817 -27.36 3.24 -54.77
C VAL A 817 -27.79 4.29 -53.74
N LEU A 818 -26.85 4.85 -52.96
CA LEU A 818 -27.09 5.87 -51.94
C LEU A 818 -27.20 7.29 -52.54
N PHE A 819 -28.21 7.52 -53.39
CA PHE A 819 -28.41 8.80 -54.08
C PHE A 819 -29.30 9.81 -53.33
N SER A 820 -29.91 9.44 -52.20
CA SER A 820 -30.67 10.35 -51.33
C SER A 820 -30.57 9.94 -49.86
N ASP A 821 -30.75 10.89 -48.95
CA ASP A 821 -30.62 10.63 -47.50
C ASP A 821 -31.73 9.71 -46.97
N GLY A 822 -32.94 9.78 -47.53
CA GLY A 822 -34.03 8.85 -47.17
C GLY A 822 -33.73 7.39 -47.52
N ILE A 823 -32.94 7.14 -48.58
CA ILE A 823 -32.45 5.80 -48.91
C ILE A 823 -31.37 5.37 -47.91
N VAL A 824 -30.47 6.27 -47.52
CA VAL A 824 -29.45 5.99 -46.48
C VAL A 824 -30.12 5.54 -45.19
N ASP A 825 -31.12 6.29 -44.72
CA ASP A 825 -31.86 5.97 -43.51
C ASP A 825 -32.61 4.63 -43.63
N TRP A 826 -33.13 4.30 -44.81
CA TRP A 826 -33.75 2.98 -45.07
C TRP A 826 -32.74 1.85 -44.94
N TYR A 827 -31.56 1.95 -45.55
CA TYR A 827 -30.51 0.92 -45.47
C TYR A 827 -29.95 0.77 -44.04
N ILE A 828 -29.81 1.87 -43.28
CA ILE A 828 -29.42 1.82 -41.87
C ILE A 828 -30.47 1.03 -41.07
N ASN A 829 -31.74 1.42 -41.17
CA ASN A 829 -32.83 0.79 -40.42
C ASN A 829 -32.99 -0.70 -40.80
N ASP A 830 -32.85 -1.03 -42.08
CA ASP A 830 -32.92 -2.40 -42.57
C ASP A 830 -31.80 -3.26 -41.96
N PHE A 831 -30.55 -2.79 -42.01
CA PHE A 831 -29.41 -3.50 -41.44
C PHE A 831 -29.54 -3.67 -39.92
N VAL A 832 -29.91 -2.60 -39.19
CA VAL A 832 -30.06 -2.63 -37.73
C VAL A 832 -31.16 -3.62 -37.33
N ARG A 833 -32.31 -3.57 -38.00
CA ARG A 833 -33.45 -4.46 -37.73
C ARG A 833 -33.11 -5.91 -38.01
N GLU A 834 -32.52 -6.22 -39.16
CA GLU A 834 -32.29 -7.62 -39.56
C GLU A 834 -31.09 -8.27 -38.85
N HIS A 835 -30.10 -7.47 -38.45
CA HIS A 835 -28.79 -8.01 -38.06
C HIS A 835 -28.31 -7.62 -36.66
N ILE A 836 -28.84 -6.55 -36.06
CA ILE A 836 -28.38 -6.05 -34.76
C ILE A 836 -29.43 -6.28 -33.66
N THR A 837 -30.70 -5.94 -33.90
CA THR A 837 -31.74 -6.03 -32.85
C THR A 837 -31.93 -7.45 -32.32
N GLY A 838 -31.87 -7.61 -30.99
CA GLY A 838 -32.06 -8.89 -30.29
C GLY A 838 -30.87 -9.86 -30.25
N LYS A 839 -29.69 -9.47 -30.76
CA LYS A 839 -28.50 -10.34 -30.84
C LYS A 839 -27.28 -9.89 -30.04
N ILE A 840 -27.29 -8.65 -29.55
CA ILE A 840 -26.28 -8.12 -28.61
C ILE A 840 -26.95 -8.11 -27.24
N ILE A 841 -26.45 -8.95 -26.32
CA ILE A 841 -26.90 -8.95 -24.92
C ILE A 841 -25.97 -7.96 -24.20
N ASP A 842 -26.55 -6.91 -23.63
CA ASP A 842 -25.82 -5.95 -22.79
C ASP A 842 -25.10 -6.65 -21.62
#